data_AF-A0AA40ZWR4-F1
#
_entry.id   AF-A0AA40ZWR4-F1
#
_cell.length_a   1.000
_cell.length_b   1.000
_cell.length_c   1.000
_cell.angle_alpha   90.00
_cell.angle_beta   90.00
_cell.angle_gamma   90.00
#
_symmetry.space_group_name_H-M   'P 1'
#
loop_
_entity.id
_entity.type
_entity.pdbx_description
1 polymer ?
#
loop_
_entity_poly.entity_id
_entity_poly.type
_entity_poly.pdbx_seq_one_letter_code
_entity_poly.pdbx_strand_id
1 'polypeptide(L)'
;MGKSGSTETSDVNEQQIPAELRGSDRFERLVNSIRDYAIYLLDREGHVASWNAGAERFKGYTAQEIIGQQFSRFYTDDDRAAGLPARALQIAAAEGVFEAEGWRLRKDGTRFWTSVVIDPVRDDQGTLIGFAKVTRDITDKQEAQQALRESEQRFSLLVQGVKDYAIYMLDPNGFVTNWNRGAQAIKGYRADEIIGTHFSTFYTEEDRQSGEPTRALQVAIAQGKYEVEAWRVRKGGARFRAGVLIAPIVDCRGTLIGFAKITRDLTERWQAQQDVERAREAMAQAQKMEAVGRLTGGVAHDFNNLLTIIRSSADLLRVPTLSPEKRDRYVEAISETADRAAALTSQLLAFSRRQPLRPEVFDVSARVLEMRPLIETSVGSSIVIAIEPGEAAIVNADRNQFETALLNLVINARDAMPAGGTLTLASATVDGLPAVRGHGPASGRFVALRVSDNGSGIAPDTMKNIFEPFFTTKPMNKGTGLGLSQVHGFAKQSGGDVDVESQVGIGTAFTLYLPFAAGMQLVHAVSDIPKHAAVTRRILLVEDNEAVGQFARSLLEELGQIVTWVQSGEDALALLERAHEKIDLVFSDVIMPGINGLDLALRIRDRWPAMPVVLTTGYSDALAEQQDHGFPLLRKPYSVSGLTKFIT
;
A
#
# COMPACT_ATOMS: atom_id res chain seq x y z
N MET A 1 43.45 -67.84 -50.41
CA MET A 1 44.46 -66.75 -50.43
C MET A 1 44.04 -65.76 -49.34
N GLY A 2 44.53 -65.78 -48.10
CA GLY A 2 45.88 -66.11 -47.63
C GLY A 2 46.66 -64.81 -47.45
N LYS A 3 46.41 -64.05 -46.37
CA LYS A 3 47.38 -63.08 -45.81
C LYS A 3 47.32 -63.11 -44.28
N SER A 4 48.39 -63.67 -43.75
CA SER A 4 48.85 -63.63 -42.37
C SER A 4 49.09 -62.19 -41.89
N GLY A 5 48.56 -61.86 -40.72
CA GLY A 5 48.96 -60.71 -39.92
C GLY A 5 49.27 -61.22 -38.53
N SER A 6 50.56 -61.31 -38.22
CA SER A 6 51.15 -61.74 -36.96
C SER A 6 50.73 -60.84 -35.80
N THR A 7 50.23 -61.47 -34.74
CA THR A 7 50.02 -60.86 -33.43
C THR A 7 51.38 -60.61 -32.77
N GLU A 8 51.92 -59.39 -32.90
CA GLU A 8 52.98 -58.90 -32.02
C GLU A 8 52.39 -58.67 -30.63
N THR A 9 52.51 -59.67 -29.75
CA THR A 9 52.47 -59.45 -28.31
C THR A 9 53.65 -58.57 -27.95
N SER A 10 53.39 -57.33 -27.54
CA SER A 10 54.42 -56.43 -27.04
C SER A 10 55.04 -57.04 -25.79
N ASP A 11 56.22 -57.63 -25.93
CA ASP A 11 57.10 -57.96 -24.83
C ASP A 11 57.32 -56.70 -24.00
N VAL A 12 56.76 -56.69 -22.78
CA VAL A 12 57.06 -55.67 -21.79
C VAL A 12 58.54 -55.81 -21.47
N ASN A 13 59.33 -54.88 -22.01
CA ASN A 13 60.78 -54.87 -21.88
C ASN A 13 61.16 -54.63 -20.41
N GLU A 14 61.32 -55.71 -19.62
CA GLU A 14 61.77 -55.69 -18.22
C GLU A 14 63.10 -54.93 -18.01
N GLN A 15 63.80 -54.58 -19.09
CA GLN A 15 65.04 -53.80 -19.06
C GLN A 15 64.88 -52.31 -18.69
N GLN A 16 63.67 -51.75 -18.61
CA GLN A 16 63.46 -50.35 -18.16
C GLN A 16 63.19 -50.17 -16.65
N ILE A 17 62.98 -51.25 -15.89
CA ILE A 17 62.76 -51.16 -14.44
C ILE A 17 64.11 -50.91 -13.74
N PRO A 18 64.31 -49.88 -12.90
CA PRO A 18 65.55 -49.67 -12.15
C PRO A 18 66.05 -50.96 -11.48
N ALA A 19 67.35 -51.26 -11.53
CA ALA A 19 67.92 -52.50 -10.96
C ALA A 19 67.56 -52.69 -9.47
N GLU A 20 67.37 -51.60 -8.75
CA GLU A 20 66.94 -51.52 -7.35
C GLU A 20 65.52 -52.07 -7.08
N LEU A 21 64.70 -52.22 -8.13
CA LEU A 21 63.34 -52.76 -8.07
C LEU A 21 63.26 -54.23 -8.57
N ARG A 22 64.38 -54.83 -8.99
CA ARG A 22 64.42 -56.19 -9.57
C ARG A 22 64.76 -57.32 -8.56
N GLY A 23 65.15 -56.99 -7.33
CA GLY A 23 65.56 -57.96 -6.29
C GLY A 23 64.42 -58.61 -5.48
N SER A 24 64.75 -59.56 -4.60
CA SER A 24 63.84 -60.18 -3.61
C SER A 24 63.17 -59.14 -2.70
N ASP A 25 63.86 -58.03 -2.45
CA ASP A 25 63.43 -56.98 -1.52
C ASP A 25 62.42 -56.00 -2.14
N ARG A 26 62.04 -56.18 -3.42
CA ARG A 26 61.11 -55.28 -4.11
C ARG A 26 59.72 -55.25 -3.44
N PHE A 27 59.25 -56.41 -2.99
CA PHE A 27 57.93 -56.54 -2.36
C PHE A 27 57.94 -55.94 -0.96
N GLU A 28 59.04 -56.12 -0.23
CA GLU A 28 59.24 -55.49 1.07
C GLU A 28 59.30 -53.96 0.97
N ARG A 29 60.00 -53.42 -0.03
CA ARG A 29 60.01 -51.96 -0.32
C ARG A 29 58.63 -51.44 -0.70
N LEU A 30 57.87 -52.18 -1.52
CA LEU A 30 56.49 -51.82 -1.88
C LEU A 30 55.61 -51.73 -0.63
N VAL A 31 55.57 -52.79 0.18
CA VAL A 31 54.74 -52.87 1.38
C VAL A 31 55.14 -51.82 2.43
N ASN A 32 56.44 -51.52 2.56
CA ASN A 32 56.93 -50.47 3.46
C ASN A 32 56.69 -49.04 2.95
N SER A 33 56.51 -48.85 1.64
CA SER A 33 56.15 -47.54 1.08
C SER A 33 54.69 -47.16 1.35
N ILE A 34 53.82 -48.16 1.59
CA ILE A 34 52.40 -47.95 1.88
C ILE A 34 52.25 -47.48 3.33
N ARG A 35 51.83 -46.23 3.50
CA ARG A 35 51.67 -45.59 4.82
C ARG A 35 50.25 -45.58 5.34
N ASP A 36 49.25 -45.73 4.46
CA ASP A 36 47.82 -45.60 4.80
C ASP A 36 47.16 -46.93 5.20
N TYR A 37 47.93 -48.02 5.18
CA TYR A 37 47.50 -49.36 5.56
C TYR A 37 48.52 -50.04 6.47
N ALA A 38 48.03 -50.69 7.51
CA ALA A 38 48.80 -51.64 8.28
C ALA A 38 48.75 -53.00 7.57
N ILE A 39 49.89 -53.45 7.05
CA ILE A 39 50.03 -54.69 6.28
C ILE A 39 51.08 -55.55 6.97
N TYR A 40 50.69 -56.76 7.39
CA TYR A 40 51.59 -57.66 8.08
C TYR A 40 51.19 -59.13 7.92
N LEU A 41 52.17 -60.01 8.07
CA LEU A 41 51.98 -61.45 8.07
C LEU A 41 51.76 -61.97 9.50
N LEU A 42 50.98 -63.03 9.59
CA LEU A 42 50.80 -63.86 10.78
C LEU A 42 51.27 -65.27 10.49
N ASP A 43 51.82 -65.97 11.50
CA ASP A 43 52.00 -67.42 11.44
C ASP A 43 50.65 -68.16 11.56
N ARG A 44 50.69 -69.50 11.55
CA ARG A 44 49.49 -70.35 11.62
C ARG A 44 48.73 -70.19 12.95
N GLU A 45 49.44 -69.84 14.01
CA GLU A 45 48.93 -69.66 15.36
C GLU A 45 48.49 -68.21 15.64
N GLY A 46 48.73 -67.29 14.70
CA GLY A 46 48.35 -65.87 14.79
C GLY A 46 49.39 -64.96 15.46
N HIS A 47 50.66 -65.37 15.54
CA HIS A 47 51.73 -64.46 15.94
C HIS A 47 52.18 -63.61 14.76
N VAL A 48 52.47 -62.33 15.01
CA VAL A 48 52.91 -61.39 13.98
C VAL A 48 54.30 -61.78 13.47
N ALA A 49 54.42 -62.03 12.18
CA ALA A 49 55.66 -62.47 11.52
C ALA A 49 56.36 -61.34 10.75
N SER A 50 55.63 -60.32 10.32
CA SER A 50 56.19 -59.13 9.66
C SER A 50 55.51 -57.86 10.15
N TRP A 51 56.08 -56.69 9.86
CA TRP A 51 55.49 -55.42 10.26
C TRP A 51 55.91 -54.29 9.32
N ASN A 52 54.95 -53.68 8.62
CA ASN A 52 55.27 -52.57 7.71
C ASN A 52 55.24 -51.21 8.42
N ALA A 53 55.82 -50.19 7.76
CA ALA A 53 55.84 -48.82 8.27
C ALA A 53 54.45 -48.24 8.56
N GLY A 54 53.43 -48.61 7.76
CA GLY A 54 52.04 -48.23 8.02
C GLY A 54 51.50 -48.85 9.32
N ALA A 55 51.78 -50.12 9.59
CA ALA A 55 51.37 -50.80 10.81
C ALA A 55 51.99 -50.17 12.06
N GLU A 56 53.26 -49.80 11.99
CA GLU A 56 53.94 -49.08 13.07
C GLU A 56 53.29 -47.73 13.34
N ARG A 57 53.01 -46.96 12.28
CA ARG A 57 52.33 -45.65 12.40
C ARG A 57 50.93 -45.76 13.01
N PHE A 58 50.10 -46.69 12.55
CA PHE A 58 48.69 -46.77 13.00
C PHE A 58 48.52 -47.42 14.36
N LYS A 59 49.33 -48.43 14.67
CA LYS A 59 49.16 -49.23 15.89
C LYS A 59 50.12 -48.81 17.01
N GLY A 60 51.14 -48.02 16.70
CA GLY A 60 52.09 -47.45 17.67
C GLY A 60 53.14 -48.44 18.20
N TYR A 61 53.17 -49.67 17.68
CA TYR A 61 54.18 -50.67 18.03
C TYR A 61 55.29 -50.67 16.98
N THR A 62 56.54 -50.70 17.43
CA THR A 62 57.67 -50.97 16.52
C THR A 62 57.72 -52.45 16.15
N ALA A 63 58.36 -52.79 15.02
CA ALA A 63 58.51 -54.18 14.59
C ALA A 63 59.14 -55.08 15.68
N GLN A 64 60.14 -54.57 16.41
CA GLN A 64 60.82 -55.31 17.48
C GLN A 64 59.91 -55.66 18.67
N GLU A 65 58.90 -54.83 18.93
CA GLU A 65 57.97 -55.03 20.05
C GLU A 65 56.86 -56.03 19.74
N ILE A 66 56.48 -56.14 18.46
CA ILE A 66 55.24 -56.80 18.06
C ILE A 66 55.46 -58.10 17.29
N ILE A 67 56.59 -58.27 16.61
CA ILE A 67 56.92 -59.54 15.97
C ILE A 67 57.05 -60.63 17.03
N GLY A 68 56.43 -61.80 16.77
CA GLY A 68 56.30 -62.91 17.71
C GLY A 68 55.18 -62.74 18.74
N GLN A 69 54.54 -61.56 18.84
CA GLN A 69 53.39 -61.37 19.72
C GLN A 69 52.08 -61.80 19.05
N GLN A 70 51.11 -62.20 19.87
CA GLN A 70 49.82 -62.67 19.41
C GLN A 70 48.92 -61.49 18.96
N PHE A 71 48.38 -61.57 17.74
CA PHE A 71 47.66 -60.46 17.08
C PHE A 71 46.31 -60.08 17.72
N SER A 72 45.74 -60.92 18.58
CA SER A 72 44.54 -60.64 19.38
C SER A 72 44.72 -59.44 20.30
N ARG A 73 45.96 -59.05 20.63
CA ARG A 73 46.24 -57.82 21.37
C ARG A 73 45.65 -56.56 20.71
N PHE A 74 45.44 -56.59 19.38
CA PHE A 74 44.79 -55.48 18.67
C PHE A 74 43.26 -55.47 18.80
N TYR A 75 42.66 -56.48 19.41
CA TYR A 75 41.21 -56.58 19.61
C TYR A 75 40.85 -56.09 21.01
N THR A 76 39.59 -55.68 21.19
CA THR A 76 39.05 -55.30 22.50
C THR A 76 38.94 -56.51 23.42
N ASP A 77 38.79 -56.28 24.72
CA ASP A 77 38.56 -57.36 25.70
C ASP A 77 37.31 -58.18 25.35
N ASP A 78 36.23 -57.52 24.94
CA ASP A 78 34.98 -58.15 24.54
C ASP A 78 35.17 -59.04 23.29
N ASP A 79 35.86 -58.53 22.27
CA ASP A 79 36.16 -59.30 21.05
C ASP A 79 37.01 -60.54 21.37
N ARG A 80 37.97 -60.41 22.29
CA ARG A 80 38.81 -61.53 22.74
C ARG A 80 38.00 -62.55 23.53
N ALA A 81 37.15 -62.11 24.44
CA ALA A 81 36.26 -62.97 25.22
C ALA A 81 35.26 -63.71 24.32
N ALA A 82 34.79 -63.07 23.24
CA ALA A 82 33.93 -63.67 22.22
C ALA A 82 34.68 -64.62 21.26
N GLY A 83 36.00 -64.75 21.37
CA GLY A 83 36.81 -65.63 20.50
C GLY A 83 36.97 -65.12 19.06
N LEU A 84 36.67 -63.85 18.80
CA LEU A 84 36.68 -63.26 17.45
C LEU A 84 38.03 -63.42 16.72
N PRO A 85 39.21 -63.23 17.35
CA PRO A 85 40.49 -63.41 16.67
C PRO A 85 40.70 -64.82 16.13
N ALA A 86 40.39 -65.85 16.94
CA ALA A 86 40.55 -67.24 16.54
C ALA A 86 39.56 -67.61 15.44
N ARG A 87 38.29 -67.17 15.57
CA ARG A 87 37.27 -67.37 14.55
C ARG A 87 37.63 -66.69 13.23
N ALA A 88 38.23 -65.50 13.28
CA ALA A 88 38.65 -64.78 12.07
C ALA A 88 39.72 -65.56 11.28
N LEU A 89 40.71 -66.15 11.95
CA LEU A 89 41.70 -67.01 11.29
C LEU A 89 41.08 -68.31 10.75
N GLN A 90 40.15 -68.92 11.49
CA GLN A 90 39.43 -70.12 11.04
C GLN A 90 38.61 -69.86 9.78
N ILE A 91 37.87 -68.75 9.74
CA ILE A 91 37.08 -68.33 8.57
C ILE A 91 38.02 -68.06 7.39
N ALA A 92 39.07 -67.26 7.58
CA ALA A 92 40.04 -66.99 6.51
C ALA A 92 40.66 -68.29 5.95
N ALA A 93 41.00 -69.25 6.81
CA ALA A 93 41.56 -70.53 6.38
C ALA A 93 40.57 -71.41 5.60
N ALA A 94 39.30 -71.42 6.01
CA ALA A 94 38.26 -72.27 5.43
C ALA A 94 37.60 -71.67 4.18
N GLU A 95 37.31 -70.37 4.21
CA GLU A 95 36.52 -69.66 3.19
C GLU A 95 37.39 -68.83 2.23
N GLY A 96 38.69 -68.68 2.53
CA GLY A 96 39.65 -67.99 1.67
C GLY A 96 39.83 -66.50 1.98
N VAL A 97 38.95 -65.90 2.79
CA VAL A 97 39.08 -64.52 3.26
C VAL A 97 38.24 -64.32 4.53
N PHE A 98 38.68 -63.43 5.42
CA PHE A 98 37.84 -62.85 6.47
C PHE A 98 37.84 -61.33 6.35
N GLU A 99 36.65 -60.75 6.25
CA GLU A 99 36.45 -59.30 6.20
C GLU A 99 35.56 -58.84 7.34
N ALA A 100 35.98 -57.82 8.07
CA ALA A 100 35.14 -57.19 9.09
C ALA A 100 35.54 -55.75 9.37
N GLU A 101 34.55 -54.93 9.71
CA GLU A 101 34.78 -53.65 10.36
C GLU A 101 34.65 -53.77 11.89
N GLY A 102 35.48 -53.07 12.63
CA GLY A 102 35.41 -53.09 14.09
C GLY A 102 36.48 -52.29 14.80
N TRP A 103 36.28 -52.10 16.10
CA TRP A 103 37.23 -51.43 16.99
C TRP A 103 38.52 -52.22 17.15
N ARG A 104 39.66 -51.55 17.02
CA ARG A 104 40.98 -52.08 17.34
C ARG A 104 41.68 -51.18 18.34
N LEU A 105 42.66 -51.76 19.04
CA LEU A 105 43.47 -51.08 20.03
C LEU A 105 44.84 -50.73 19.47
N ARG A 106 45.28 -49.49 19.73
CA ARG A 106 46.68 -49.06 19.57
C ARG A 106 47.48 -49.40 20.82
N LYS A 107 48.79 -49.21 20.77
CA LYS A 107 49.72 -49.43 21.91
C LYS A 107 49.36 -48.63 23.15
N ASP A 108 48.92 -47.39 22.97
CA ASP A 108 48.50 -46.49 24.05
C ASP A 108 47.10 -46.83 24.63
N GLY A 109 46.44 -47.85 24.10
CA GLY A 109 45.09 -48.26 24.50
C GLY A 109 43.96 -47.49 23.81
N THR A 110 44.27 -46.51 22.95
CA THR A 110 43.24 -45.80 22.18
C THR A 110 42.54 -46.74 21.20
N ARG A 111 41.21 -46.57 21.07
CA ARG A 111 40.38 -47.32 20.14
C ARG A 111 40.34 -46.59 18.80
N PHE A 112 40.33 -47.36 17.70
CA PHE A 112 40.11 -46.84 16.35
C PHE A 112 39.28 -47.79 15.52
N TRP A 113 38.43 -47.25 14.65
CA TRP A 113 37.53 -48.03 13.82
C TRP A 113 38.29 -48.47 12.57
N THR A 114 38.30 -49.77 12.33
CA THR A 114 39.10 -50.34 11.24
C THR A 114 38.28 -51.20 10.32
N SER A 115 38.63 -51.19 9.03
CA SER A 115 38.30 -52.24 8.09
C SER A 115 39.48 -53.21 8.03
N VAL A 116 39.20 -54.49 8.28
CA VAL A 116 40.20 -55.56 8.33
C VAL A 116 39.89 -56.61 7.29
N VAL A 117 40.91 -56.99 6.54
CA VAL A 117 40.91 -58.16 5.65
C VAL A 117 42.01 -59.10 6.12
N ILE A 118 41.70 -60.40 6.21
CA ILE A 118 42.65 -61.47 6.51
C ILE A 118 42.55 -62.53 5.42
N ASP A 119 43.64 -62.72 4.70
CA ASP A 119 43.75 -63.73 3.64
C ASP A 119 44.68 -64.86 4.11
N PRO A 120 44.37 -66.14 3.84
CA PRO A 120 45.28 -67.25 4.12
C PRO A 120 46.47 -67.22 3.14
N VAL A 121 47.67 -67.36 3.66
CA VAL A 121 48.90 -67.51 2.86
C VAL A 121 49.22 -69.00 2.80
N ARG A 122 49.37 -69.54 1.59
CA ARG A 122 49.64 -70.96 1.34
C ARG A 122 50.97 -71.11 0.59
N ASP A 123 51.67 -72.21 0.81
CA ASP A 123 52.84 -72.58 0.01
C ASP A 123 52.43 -73.11 -1.38
N ASP A 124 53.43 -73.40 -2.23
CA ASP A 124 53.22 -73.92 -3.58
C ASP A 124 52.51 -75.29 -3.62
N GLN A 125 52.44 -76.00 -2.48
CA GLN A 125 51.72 -77.25 -2.33
C GLN A 125 50.29 -77.05 -1.77
N GLY A 126 49.86 -75.81 -1.55
CA GLY A 126 48.54 -75.45 -1.04
C GLY A 126 48.42 -75.56 0.49
N THR A 127 49.50 -75.87 1.20
CA THR A 127 49.50 -75.94 2.66
C THR A 127 49.44 -74.55 3.24
N LEU A 128 48.50 -74.29 4.16
CA LEU A 128 48.43 -73.01 4.88
C LEU A 128 49.75 -72.79 5.63
N ILE A 129 50.45 -71.68 5.40
CA ILE A 129 51.70 -71.31 6.10
C ILE A 129 51.55 -70.09 7.00
N GLY A 130 50.45 -69.35 6.88
CA GLY A 130 50.16 -68.18 7.70
C GLY A 130 48.99 -67.38 7.16
N PHE A 131 48.90 -66.10 7.53
CA PHE A 131 47.86 -65.19 7.05
C PHE A 131 48.43 -63.81 6.71
N ALA A 132 47.94 -63.19 5.65
CA ALA A 132 48.20 -61.79 5.34
C ALA A 132 47.07 -60.97 5.93
N LYS A 133 47.41 -59.99 6.78
CA LYS A 133 46.44 -59.11 7.41
C LYS A 133 46.64 -57.68 6.92
N VAL A 134 45.57 -57.11 6.37
CA VAL A 134 45.49 -55.71 5.98
C VAL A 134 44.50 -55.02 6.90
N THR A 135 44.89 -53.90 7.49
CA THR A 135 44.04 -53.08 8.36
C THR A 135 44.11 -51.63 7.90
N ARG A 136 42.93 -51.05 7.62
CA ARG A 136 42.77 -49.64 7.28
C ARG A 136 42.05 -48.92 8.41
N ASP A 137 42.61 -47.80 8.87
CA ASP A 137 41.89 -46.89 9.76
C ASP A 137 40.82 -46.14 8.95
N ILE A 138 39.56 -46.24 9.38
CA ILE A 138 38.40 -45.60 8.75
C ILE A 138 37.63 -44.72 9.75
N THR A 139 38.30 -44.33 10.84
CA THR A 139 37.73 -43.47 11.90
C THR A 139 37.24 -42.14 11.33
N ASP A 140 38.07 -41.42 10.56
CA ASP A 140 37.73 -40.13 9.95
C ASP A 140 36.48 -40.20 9.06
N LYS A 141 36.30 -41.32 8.33
CA LYS A 141 35.14 -41.53 7.46
C LYS A 141 33.86 -41.68 8.28
N GLN A 142 33.92 -42.43 9.38
CA GLN A 142 32.78 -42.62 10.29
C GLN A 142 32.43 -41.33 11.02
N GLU A 143 33.43 -40.60 11.52
CA GLU A 143 33.25 -39.31 12.19
C GLU A 143 32.63 -38.27 11.25
N ALA A 144 33.12 -38.15 10.01
CA ALA A 144 32.54 -37.24 9.02
C ALA A 144 31.09 -37.60 8.67
N GLN A 145 30.78 -38.89 8.52
CA GLN A 145 29.41 -39.34 8.23
C GLN A 145 28.47 -39.09 9.41
N GLN A 146 28.96 -39.30 10.64
CA GLN A 146 28.21 -39.02 11.85
C GLN A 146 27.98 -37.51 12.03
N ALA A 147 29.01 -36.70 11.84
CA ALA A 147 28.91 -35.24 11.90
C ALA A 147 27.91 -34.69 10.86
N LEU A 148 27.90 -35.24 9.64
CA LEU A 148 26.91 -34.90 8.61
C LEU A 148 25.49 -35.23 9.08
N ARG A 149 25.26 -36.46 9.56
CA ARG A 149 23.94 -36.88 10.07
C ARG A 149 23.47 -36.00 11.24
N GLU A 150 24.37 -35.68 12.16
CA GLU A 150 24.07 -34.78 13.28
C GLU A 150 23.74 -33.36 12.80
N SER A 151 24.46 -32.85 11.81
CA SER A 151 24.19 -31.55 11.21
C SER A 151 22.81 -31.53 10.52
N GLU A 152 22.49 -32.56 9.72
CA GLU A 152 21.18 -32.71 9.07
C GLU A 152 20.04 -32.81 10.09
N GLN A 153 20.23 -33.58 11.16
CA GLN A 153 19.26 -33.70 12.25
C GLN A 153 19.07 -32.37 12.99
N ARG A 154 20.15 -31.66 13.32
CA ARG A 154 20.08 -30.34 13.96
C ARG A 154 19.35 -29.33 13.08
N PHE A 155 19.65 -29.29 11.77
CA PHE A 155 18.95 -28.41 10.83
C PHE A 155 17.46 -28.75 10.73
N SER A 156 17.12 -30.04 10.62
CA SER A 156 15.73 -30.51 10.60
C SER A 156 14.97 -30.08 11.85
N LEU A 157 15.57 -30.24 13.05
CA LEU A 157 14.97 -29.81 14.31
C LEU A 157 14.75 -28.30 14.39
N LEU A 158 15.68 -27.48 13.88
CA LEU A 158 15.53 -26.03 13.83
C LEU A 158 14.32 -25.62 12.98
N VAL A 159 14.21 -26.16 11.76
CA VAL A 159 13.09 -25.86 10.84
C VAL A 159 11.75 -26.34 11.43
N GLN A 160 11.74 -27.49 12.09
CA GLN A 160 10.55 -28.04 12.76
C GLN A 160 10.19 -27.28 14.06
N GLY A 161 11.12 -26.55 14.67
CA GLY A 161 10.89 -25.74 15.86
C GLY A 161 10.14 -24.42 15.58
N VAL A 162 10.23 -23.90 14.34
CA VAL A 162 9.57 -22.65 13.94
C VAL A 162 8.06 -22.89 13.75
N LYS A 163 7.24 -22.22 14.56
CA LYS A 163 5.77 -22.35 14.53
C LYS A 163 5.05 -21.18 13.83
N ASP A 164 5.60 -19.98 13.92
CA ASP A 164 4.96 -18.76 13.37
C ASP A 164 5.12 -18.63 11.84
N TYR A 165 5.89 -19.54 11.23
CA TYR A 165 6.11 -19.58 9.80
C TYR A 165 5.86 -20.99 9.26
N ALA A 166 5.09 -21.03 8.18
CA ALA A 166 4.99 -22.19 7.32
C ALA A 166 6.18 -22.18 6.38
N ILE A 167 7.10 -23.12 6.57
CA ILE A 167 8.33 -23.25 5.78
C ILE A 167 8.28 -24.59 5.09
N TYR A 168 8.28 -24.57 3.76
CA TYR A 168 8.24 -25.78 2.96
C TYR A 168 8.81 -25.57 1.56
N MET A 169 9.14 -26.66 0.92
CA MET A 169 9.70 -26.72 -0.42
C MET A 169 8.63 -27.13 -1.44
N LEU A 170 8.77 -26.62 -2.65
CA LEU A 170 8.06 -27.06 -3.84
C LEU A 170 9.05 -27.67 -4.83
N ASP A 171 8.63 -28.66 -5.59
CA ASP A 171 9.34 -29.10 -6.79
C ASP A 171 9.20 -28.05 -7.92
N PRO A 172 9.88 -28.23 -9.07
CA PRO A 172 9.79 -27.28 -10.19
C PRO A 172 8.37 -27.10 -10.76
N ASN A 173 7.48 -28.07 -10.51
CA ASN A 173 6.09 -28.06 -10.98
C ASN A 173 5.10 -27.53 -9.91
N GLY A 174 5.58 -27.11 -8.74
CA GLY A 174 4.75 -26.54 -7.67
C GLY A 174 4.16 -27.58 -6.69
N PHE A 175 4.62 -28.82 -6.69
CA PHE A 175 4.17 -29.83 -5.72
C PHE A 175 4.97 -29.75 -4.43
N VAL A 176 4.29 -29.84 -3.29
CA VAL A 176 4.91 -29.76 -1.97
C VAL A 176 5.81 -30.99 -1.72
N THR A 177 7.07 -30.78 -1.35
CA THR A 177 8.04 -31.87 -1.14
C THR A 177 8.41 -32.10 0.32
N ASN A 178 8.22 -31.11 1.20
CA ASN A 178 8.41 -31.26 2.64
C ASN A 178 7.42 -30.38 3.41
N TRP A 179 7.34 -30.56 4.73
CA TRP A 179 6.37 -29.84 5.56
C TRP A 179 6.86 -29.68 7.00
N ASN A 180 7.02 -28.44 7.48
CA ASN A 180 7.37 -28.18 8.87
C ASN A 180 6.14 -28.09 9.79
N ARG A 181 6.35 -28.19 11.10
CA ARG A 181 5.28 -28.05 12.11
C ARG A 181 4.55 -26.71 12.04
N GLY A 182 5.24 -25.61 11.73
CA GLY A 182 4.60 -24.31 11.52
C GLY A 182 3.63 -24.30 10.33
N ALA A 183 3.97 -24.99 9.23
CA ALA A 183 3.08 -25.13 8.08
C ALA A 183 1.83 -25.92 8.43
N GLN A 184 1.95 -26.98 9.23
CA GLN A 184 0.80 -27.71 9.74
C GLN A 184 -0.08 -26.83 10.65
N ALA A 185 0.51 -26.08 11.58
CA ALA A 185 -0.23 -25.20 12.49
C ALA A 185 -0.99 -24.08 11.74
N ILE A 186 -0.33 -23.44 10.76
CA ILE A 186 -0.91 -22.33 10.00
C ILE A 186 -1.91 -22.84 8.96
N LYS A 187 -1.60 -23.90 8.22
CA LYS A 187 -2.44 -24.31 7.08
C LYS A 187 -3.44 -25.42 7.41
N GLY A 188 -3.27 -26.10 8.55
CA GLY A 188 -4.18 -27.14 9.04
C GLY A 188 -4.01 -28.52 8.38
N TYR A 189 -3.08 -28.66 7.44
CA TYR A 189 -2.79 -29.96 6.78
C TYR A 189 -1.66 -30.69 7.49
N ARG A 190 -1.81 -32.01 7.65
CA ARG A 190 -0.72 -32.90 8.07
C ARG A 190 0.23 -33.16 6.89
N ALA A 191 1.47 -33.51 7.18
CA ALA A 191 2.51 -33.71 6.17
C ALA A 191 2.15 -34.80 5.14
N ASP A 192 1.58 -35.91 5.60
CA ASP A 192 1.12 -37.04 4.78
C ASP A 192 -0.10 -36.72 3.90
N GLU A 193 -0.83 -35.64 4.19
CA GLU A 193 -1.98 -35.19 3.39
C GLU A 193 -1.58 -34.22 2.28
N ILE A 194 -0.46 -33.50 2.46
CA ILE A 194 -0.14 -32.33 1.63
C ILE A 194 1.11 -32.51 0.76
N ILE A 195 2.05 -33.35 1.19
CA ILE A 195 3.22 -33.69 0.38
C ILE A 195 2.73 -34.41 -0.89
N GLY A 196 3.25 -34.00 -2.05
CA GLY A 196 2.80 -34.47 -3.36
C GLY A 196 1.52 -33.78 -3.87
N THR A 197 0.93 -32.85 -3.12
CA THR A 197 -0.19 -32.02 -3.59
C THR A 197 0.32 -30.68 -4.14
N HIS A 198 -0.32 -30.18 -5.19
CA HIS A 198 0.02 -28.89 -5.77
C HIS A 198 -0.35 -27.72 -4.84
N PHE A 199 0.57 -26.77 -4.69
CA PHE A 199 0.46 -25.68 -3.71
C PHE A 199 -0.69 -24.68 -3.99
N SER A 200 -1.32 -24.75 -5.16
CA SER A 200 -2.49 -23.94 -5.50
C SER A 200 -3.69 -24.20 -4.59
N THR A 201 -3.72 -25.31 -3.83
CA THR A 201 -4.77 -25.57 -2.82
C THR A 201 -4.84 -24.50 -1.72
N PHE A 202 -3.76 -23.74 -1.49
CA PHE A 202 -3.72 -22.67 -0.49
C PHE A 202 -4.24 -21.31 -1.00
N TYR A 203 -4.61 -21.23 -2.28
CA TYR A 203 -5.12 -20.00 -2.89
C TYR A 203 -6.64 -19.97 -2.81
N THR A 204 -7.21 -18.78 -2.92
CA THR A 204 -8.66 -18.63 -3.11
C THR A 204 -9.06 -19.20 -4.47
N GLU A 205 -10.34 -19.49 -4.65
CA GLU A 205 -10.85 -19.96 -5.95
C GLU A 205 -10.65 -18.91 -7.05
N GLU A 206 -10.86 -17.64 -6.72
CA GLU A 206 -10.61 -16.50 -7.62
C GLU A 206 -9.14 -16.39 -8.04
N ASP A 207 -8.20 -16.52 -7.10
CA ASP A 207 -6.76 -16.51 -7.40
C ASP A 207 -6.37 -17.72 -8.27
N ARG A 208 -6.99 -18.89 -8.03
CA ARG A 208 -6.74 -20.08 -8.87
C ARG A 208 -7.20 -19.88 -10.29
N GLN A 209 -8.39 -19.33 -10.49
CA GLN A 209 -8.99 -19.10 -11.80
C GLN A 209 -8.23 -18.04 -12.61
N SER A 210 -7.69 -17.02 -11.94
CA SER A 210 -6.82 -16.01 -12.55
C SER A 210 -5.38 -16.48 -12.82
N GLY A 211 -5.01 -17.70 -12.42
CA GLY A 211 -3.69 -18.27 -12.68
C GLY A 211 -2.58 -17.72 -11.76
N GLU A 212 -2.92 -17.08 -10.65
CA GLU A 212 -1.97 -16.48 -9.70
C GLU A 212 -0.88 -17.44 -9.19
N PRO A 213 -1.16 -18.73 -8.89
CA PRO A 213 -0.10 -19.66 -8.49
C PRO A 213 1.01 -19.80 -9.53
N THR A 214 0.63 -19.98 -10.81
CA THR A 214 1.60 -20.14 -11.91
C THR A 214 2.38 -18.84 -12.12
N ARG A 215 1.69 -17.70 -12.10
CA ARG A 215 2.31 -16.37 -12.20
C ARG A 215 3.33 -16.15 -11.08
N ALA A 216 3.01 -16.55 -9.85
CA ALA A 216 3.89 -16.41 -8.70
C ALA A 216 5.21 -17.19 -8.88
N LEU A 217 5.17 -18.42 -9.41
CA LEU A 217 6.38 -19.20 -9.71
C LEU A 217 7.19 -18.56 -10.85
N GLN A 218 6.54 -18.10 -11.92
CA GLN A 218 7.21 -17.44 -13.04
C GLN A 218 7.92 -16.16 -12.61
N VAL A 219 7.27 -15.33 -11.80
CA VAL A 219 7.88 -14.12 -11.24
C VAL A 219 9.06 -14.48 -10.33
N ALA A 220 8.93 -15.51 -9.49
CA ALA A 220 10.03 -15.95 -8.65
C ALA A 220 11.26 -16.40 -9.46
N ILE A 221 11.06 -17.09 -10.58
CA ILE A 221 12.16 -17.45 -11.51
C ILE A 221 12.76 -16.19 -12.14
N ALA A 222 11.93 -15.32 -12.71
CA ALA A 222 12.40 -14.16 -13.49
C ALA A 222 13.09 -13.09 -12.64
N GLN A 223 12.63 -12.89 -11.39
CA GLN A 223 13.08 -11.81 -10.51
C GLN A 223 13.88 -12.31 -9.30
N GLY A 224 14.05 -13.63 -9.15
CA GLY A 224 14.73 -14.26 -8.02
C GLY A 224 13.89 -14.35 -6.74
N LYS A 225 12.71 -13.71 -6.67
CA LYS A 225 11.71 -13.92 -5.61
C LYS A 225 10.32 -13.44 -6.03
N TYR A 226 9.29 -13.97 -5.38
CA TYR A 226 7.92 -13.44 -5.39
C TYR A 226 7.49 -13.19 -3.95
N GLU A 227 7.05 -11.97 -3.66
CA GLU A 227 6.68 -11.54 -2.31
C GLU A 227 5.37 -10.76 -2.34
N VAL A 228 4.39 -11.18 -1.55
CA VAL A 228 3.07 -10.54 -1.50
C VAL A 228 2.38 -10.77 -0.18
N GLU A 229 1.57 -9.81 0.25
CA GLU A 229 0.53 -10.05 1.24
C GLU A 229 -0.81 -10.33 0.53
N ALA A 230 -1.37 -11.52 0.74
CA ALA A 230 -2.58 -11.96 0.04
C ALA A 230 -3.49 -12.80 0.95
N TRP A 231 -4.75 -12.96 0.55
CA TRP A 231 -5.64 -13.92 1.19
C TRP A 231 -5.23 -15.34 0.82
N ARG A 232 -5.17 -16.23 1.81
CA ARG A 232 -4.92 -17.66 1.61
C ARG A 232 -5.98 -18.47 2.33
N VAL A 233 -6.09 -19.73 1.94
CA VAL A 233 -7.09 -20.66 2.44
C VAL A 233 -6.40 -21.76 3.24
N ARG A 234 -6.94 -22.05 4.43
CA ARG A 234 -6.53 -23.20 5.27
C ARG A 234 -7.33 -24.44 4.90
N LYS A 235 -6.92 -25.59 5.42
CA LYS A 235 -7.75 -26.80 5.44
C LYS A 235 -9.12 -26.47 6.04
N GLY A 236 -10.19 -26.85 5.34
CA GLY A 236 -11.57 -26.52 5.74
C GLY A 236 -12.11 -25.19 5.21
N GLY A 237 -11.34 -24.43 4.42
CA GLY A 237 -11.85 -23.26 3.69
C GLY A 237 -11.72 -21.92 4.42
N ALA A 238 -11.27 -21.91 5.67
CA ALA A 238 -11.06 -20.67 6.43
C ALA A 238 -10.01 -19.79 5.74
N ARG A 239 -10.35 -18.51 5.52
CA ARG A 239 -9.45 -17.52 4.95
C ARG A 239 -8.57 -16.89 6.02
N PHE A 240 -7.34 -16.58 5.66
CA PHE A 240 -6.41 -15.87 6.53
C PHE A 240 -5.52 -14.94 5.72
N ARG A 241 -5.07 -13.85 6.34
CA ARG A 241 -4.16 -12.90 5.71
C ARG A 241 -2.74 -13.45 5.81
N ALA A 242 -2.06 -13.58 4.67
CA ALA A 242 -0.77 -14.24 4.62
C ALA A 242 0.28 -13.34 3.96
N GLY A 243 1.43 -13.19 4.63
CA GLY A 243 2.66 -12.71 4.00
C GLY A 243 3.37 -13.90 3.36
N VAL A 244 3.56 -13.89 2.05
CA VAL A 244 4.08 -15.01 1.28
C VAL A 244 5.38 -14.61 0.59
N LEU A 245 6.41 -15.44 0.75
CA LEU A 245 7.65 -15.38 -0.01
C LEU A 245 7.86 -16.71 -0.75
N ILE A 246 8.17 -16.63 -2.04
CA ILE A 246 8.58 -17.76 -2.86
C ILE A 246 9.94 -17.40 -3.48
N ALA A 247 10.95 -18.23 -3.25
CA ALA A 247 12.29 -18.06 -3.81
C ALA A 247 12.69 -19.33 -4.59
N PRO A 248 13.23 -19.21 -5.82
CA PRO A 248 13.73 -20.35 -6.56
C PRO A 248 15.00 -20.89 -5.90
N ILE A 249 15.16 -22.21 -5.96
CA ILE A 249 16.36 -22.91 -5.51
C ILE A 249 16.99 -23.55 -6.74
N VAL A 250 18.24 -23.17 -7.00
CA VAL A 250 19.01 -23.62 -8.16
C VAL A 250 20.24 -24.40 -7.71
N ASP A 251 20.67 -25.34 -8.54
CA ASP A 251 21.93 -26.06 -8.32
C ASP A 251 23.16 -25.23 -8.71
N CYS A 252 24.36 -25.78 -8.51
CA CYS A 252 25.63 -25.15 -8.88
C CYS A 252 25.78 -24.90 -10.40
N ARG A 253 24.91 -25.45 -11.24
CA ARG A 253 24.89 -25.29 -12.69
C ARG A 253 23.79 -24.32 -13.16
N GLY A 254 23.02 -23.74 -12.23
CA GLY A 254 21.90 -22.84 -12.52
C GLY A 254 20.59 -23.54 -12.87
N THR A 255 20.50 -24.86 -12.70
CA THR A 255 19.27 -25.63 -12.97
C THR A 255 18.31 -25.49 -11.80
N LEU A 256 17.03 -25.20 -12.08
CA LEU A 256 15.97 -25.09 -11.08
C LEU A 256 15.72 -26.46 -10.42
N ILE A 257 15.98 -26.56 -9.12
CA ILE A 257 15.66 -27.73 -8.29
C ILE A 257 14.23 -27.63 -7.75
N GLY A 258 13.74 -26.42 -7.50
CA GLY A 258 12.42 -26.18 -6.93
C GLY A 258 12.30 -24.79 -6.31
N PHE A 259 11.42 -24.63 -5.33
CA PHE A 259 11.19 -23.35 -4.67
C PHE A 259 11.13 -23.50 -3.14
N ALA A 260 11.76 -22.57 -2.42
CA ALA A 260 11.47 -22.37 -1.00
C ALA A 260 10.22 -21.48 -0.89
N LYS A 261 9.24 -21.93 -0.12
CA LYS A 261 8.04 -21.16 0.20
C LYS A 261 7.94 -20.92 1.69
N ILE A 262 7.85 -19.65 2.04
CA ILE A 262 7.66 -19.18 3.40
C ILE A 262 6.33 -18.46 3.47
N THR A 263 5.50 -18.78 4.45
CA THR A 263 4.23 -18.08 4.69
C THR A 263 4.09 -17.74 6.16
N ARG A 264 3.85 -16.46 6.45
CA ARG A 264 3.52 -15.96 7.78
C ARG A 264 2.04 -15.62 7.85
N ASP A 265 1.39 -16.01 8.94
CA ASP A 265 0.03 -15.57 9.23
C ASP A 265 0.06 -14.14 9.77
N LEU A 266 -0.66 -13.23 9.12
CA LEU A 266 -0.75 -11.81 9.46
C LEU A 266 -2.14 -11.42 9.94
N THR A 267 -3.04 -12.39 10.15
CA THR A 267 -4.46 -12.12 10.43
C THR A 267 -4.66 -11.30 11.71
N GLU A 268 -4.04 -11.70 12.82
CA GLU A 268 -4.16 -10.97 14.09
C GLU A 268 -3.60 -9.54 13.99
N ARG A 269 -2.43 -9.37 13.36
CA ARG A 269 -1.81 -8.05 13.18
C ARG A 269 -2.68 -7.14 12.33
N TRP A 270 -3.25 -7.66 11.26
CA TRP A 270 -4.13 -6.91 10.36
C TRP A 270 -5.44 -6.52 11.05
N GLN A 271 -6.05 -7.43 11.82
CA GLN A 271 -7.24 -7.14 12.62
C GLN A 271 -6.98 -6.05 13.65
N ALA A 272 -5.88 -6.16 14.41
CA ALA A 272 -5.49 -5.14 15.38
C ALA A 272 -5.28 -3.76 14.72
N GLN A 273 -4.67 -3.72 13.54
CA GLN A 273 -4.49 -2.47 12.80
C GLN A 273 -5.83 -1.87 12.34
N GLN A 274 -6.78 -2.71 11.90
CA GLN A 274 -8.13 -2.24 11.56
C GLN A 274 -8.93 -1.76 12.77
N ASP A 275 -8.75 -2.38 13.94
CA ASP A 275 -9.39 -1.95 15.18
C ASP A 275 -8.88 -0.57 15.62
N VAL A 276 -7.56 -0.34 15.51
CA VAL A 276 -6.95 0.97 15.79
C VAL A 276 -7.48 2.03 14.84
N GLU A 277 -7.58 1.73 13.54
CA GLU A 277 -8.08 2.70 12.56
C GLU A 277 -9.55 3.05 12.82
N ARG A 278 -10.40 2.04 13.08
CA ARG A 278 -11.80 2.28 13.47
C ARG A 278 -11.93 3.09 14.75
N ALA A 279 -11.07 2.85 15.75
CA ALA A 279 -11.07 3.63 16.98
C ALA A 279 -10.66 5.09 16.73
N ARG A 280 -9.68 5.35 15.85
CA ARG A 280 -9.29 6.70 15.45
C ARG A 280 -10.42 7.43 14.72
N GLU A 281 -11.08 6.78 13.77
CA GLU A 281 -12.22 7.35 13.06
C GLU A 281 -13.36 7.69 14.02
N ALA A 282 -13.67 6.79 14.96
CA ALA A 282 -14.68 7.01 15.98
C ALA A 282 -14.31 8.19 16.91
N MET A 283 -13.04 8.29 17.31
CA MET A 283 -12.54 9.39 18.12
C MET A 283 -12.60 10.73 17.38
N ALA A 284 -12.20 10.76 16.11
CA ALA A 284 -12.31 11.95 15.27
C ALA A 284 -13.78 12.41 15.12
N GLN A 285 -14.70 11.46 14.95
CA GLN A 285 -16.13 11.74 14.90
C GLN A 285 -16.66 12.27 16.25
N ALA A 286 -16.23 11.71 17.38
CA ALA A 286 -16.60 12.16 18.71
C ALA A 286 -16.10 13.60 18.99
N GLN A 287 -14.85 13.91 18.63
CA GLN A 287 -14.29 15.25 18.73
C GLN A 287 -15.05 16.25 17.84
N LYS A 288 -15.44 15.84 16.61
CA LYS A 288 -16.31 16.66 15.76
C LYS A 288 -17.66 16.92 16.43
N MET A 289 -18.25 15.90 17.06
CA MET A 289 -19.54 16.01 17.76
C MET A 289 -19.45 16.90 19.01
N GLU A 290 -18.35 16.83 19.76
CA GLU A 290 -18.07 17.72 20.90
C GLU A 290 -17.92 19.18 20.46
N ALA A 291 -17.19 19.42 19.36
CA ALA A 291 -17.08 20.74 18.75
C ALA A 291 -18.44 21.26 18.27
N VAL A 292 -19.26 20.41 17.63
CA VAL A 292 -20.66 20.74 17.28
C VAL A 292 -21.48 21.07 18.53
N GLY A 293 -21.32 20.33 19.63
CA GLY A 293 -22.00 20.61 20.90
C GLY A 293 -21.69 22.00 21.47
N ARG A 294 -20.42 22.43 21.43
CA ARG A 294 -20.02 23.80 21.82
C ARG A 294 -20.50 24.85 20.81
N LEU A 295 -20.50 24.53 19.51
CA LEU A 295 -20.99 25.40 18.44
C LEU A 295 -22.50 25.65 18.55
N THR A 296 -23.32 24.65 18.88
CA THR A 296 -24.79 24.82 18.97
C THR A 296 -25.19 25.92 19.95
N GLY A 297 -24.46 26.08 21.07
CA GLY A 297 -24.70 27.15 22.03
C GLY A 297 -24.36 28.55 21.51
N GLY A 298 -23.21 28.71 20.85
CA GLY A 298 -22.78 29.99 20.28
C GLY A 298 -23.55 30.38 19.02
N VAL A 299 -23.82 29.40 18.15
CA VAL A 299 -24.58 29.58 16.91
C VAL A 299 -26.04 29.94 17.20
N ALA A 300 -26.69 29.28 18.17
CA ALA A 300 -28.05 29.63 18.54
C ALA A 300 -28.14 31.07 19.08
N HIS A 301 -27.14 31.50 19.85
CA HIS A 301 -27.04 32.87 20.32
C HIS A 301 -26.89 33.86 19.15
N ASP A 302 -26.03 33.57 18.17
CA ASP A 302 -25.82 34.45 17.02
C ASP A 302 -27.03 34.48 16.08
N PHE A 303 -27.70 33.35 15.88
CA PHE A 303 -28.98 33.29 15.16
C PHE A 303 -30.04 34.15 15.82
N ASN A 304 -30.18 34.03 17.15
CA ASN A 304 -31.12 34.85 17.91
C ASN A 304 -30.81 36.34 17.75
N ASN A 305 -29.52 36.72 17.76
CA ASN A 305 -29.13 38.12 17.56
C ASN A 305 -29.50 38.65 16.16
N LEU A 306 -29.25 37.86 15.11
CA LEU A 306 -29.63 38.22 13.75
C LEU A 306 -31.16 38.36 13.61
N LEU A 307 -31.91 37.40 14.16
CA LEU A 307 -33.38 37.44 14.18
C LEU A 307 -33.91 38.63 14.97
N THR A 308 -33.29 39.00 16.09
CA THR A 308 -33.67 40.18 16.88
C THR A 308 -33.51 41.46 16.07
N ILE A 309 -32.42 41.63 15.32
CA ILE A 309 -32.18 42.83 14.51
C ILE A 309 -33.18 42.90 13.34
N ILE A 310 -33.41 41.79 12.62
CA ILE A 310 -34.38 41.73 11.52
C ILE A 310 -35.78 42.05 12.03
N ARG A 311 -36.20 41.38 13.12
CA ARG A 311 -37.53 41.56 13.70
C ARG A 311 -37.75 42.98 14.23
N SER A 312 -36.78 43.53 14.95
CA SER A 312 -36.89 44.89 15.51
C SER A 312 -36.97 45.95 14.41
N SER A 313 -36.16 45.80 13.35
CA SER A 313 -36.19 46.69 12.20
C SER A 313 -37.52 46.59 11.44
N ALA A 314 -38.06 45.37 11.27
CA ALA A 314 -39.36 45.15 10.65
C ALA A 314 -40.52 45.72 11.49
N ASP A 315 -40.48 45.56 12.82
CA ASP A 315 -41.48 46.15 13.73
C ASP A 315 -41.45 47.69 13.67
N LEU A 316 -40.27 48.30 13.56
CA LEU A 316 -40.11 49.75 13.43
C LEU A 316 -40.57 50.31 12.07
N LEU A 317 -40.53 49.51 11.00
CA LEU A 317 -41.08 49.89 9.69
C LEU A 317 -42.61 50.00 9.70
N ARG A 318 -43.30 49.41 10.67
CA ARG A 318 -44.77 49.49 10.81
C ARG A 318 -45.24 50.80 11.45
N VAL A 319 -44.32 51.66 11.91
CA VAL A 319 -44.64 52.94 12.54
C VAL A 319 -45.14 53.95 11.48
N PRO A 320 -46.40 54.45 11.57
CA PRO A 320 -46.99 55.28 10.51
C PRO A 320 -46.30 56.63 10.26
N THR A 321 -45.57 57.15 11.25
CA THR A 321 -44.91 58.48 11.23
C THR A 321 -43.42 58.41 10.89
N LEU A 322 -42.94 57.28 10.35
CA LEU A 322 -41.53 57.07 10.07
C LEU A 322 -41.03 57.93 8.89
N SER A 323 -39.91 58.64 9.06
CA SER A 323 -39.30 59.43 7.98
C SER A 323 -38.73 58.52 6.87
N PRO A 324 -38.63 59.02 5.61
CA PRO A 324 -38.04 58.27 4.51
C PRO A 324 -36.62 57.78 4.80
N GLU A 325 -35.76 58.62 5.41
CA GLU A 325 -34.37 58.22 5.70
C GLU A 325 -34.29 57.10 6.74
N LYS A 326 -35.20 57.10 7.73
CA LYS A 326 -35.28 56.02 8.73
C LYS A 326 -35.84 54.74 8.15
N ARG A 327 -36.76 54.85 7.18
CA ARG A 327 -37.32 53.71 6.46
C ARG A 327 -36.24 52.99 5.66
N ASP A 328 -35.49 53.74 4.85
CA ASP A 328 -34.40 53.18 4.04
C ASP A 328 -33.33 52.53 4.91
N ARG A 329 -32.95 53.18 6.02
CA ARG A 329 -32.00 52.62 6.99
C ARG A 329 -32.45 51.30 7.62
N TYR A 330 -33.74 51.15 7.94
CA TYR A 330 -34.24 49.87 8.50
C TYR A 330 -34.38 48.78 7.44
N VAL A 331 -34.73 49.14 6.19
CA VAL A 331 -34.72 48.20 5.07
C VAL A 331 -33.30 47.69 4.80
N GLU A 332 -32.32 48.59 4.77
CA GLU A 332 -30.90 48.25 4.59
C GLU A 332 -30.39 47.36 5.74
N ALA A 333 -30.73 47.70 6.99
CA ALA A 333 -30.38 46.88 8.16
C ALA A 333 -30.97 45.46 8.10
N ILE A 334 -32.20 45.30 7.59
CA ILE A 334 -32.81 43.98 7.38
C ILE A 334 -32.04 43.22 6.30
N SER A 335 -31.75 43.86 5.16
CA SER A 335 -31.04 43.23 4.05
C SER A 335 -29.64 42.76 4.47
N GLU A 336 -28.83 43.64 5.06
CA GLU A 336 -27.47 43.29 5.52
C GLU A 336 -27.47 42.18 6.59
N THR A 337 -28.50 42.14 7.44
CA THR A 337 -28.61 41.13 8.49
C THR A 337 -29.06 39.79 7.92
N ALA A 338 -29.94 39.80 6.91
CA ALA A 338 -30.34 38.61 6.16
C ALA A 338 -29.16 38.01 5.37
N ASP A 339 -28.34 38.86 4.73
CA ASP A 339 -27.12 38.42 4.04
C ASP A 339 -26.12 37.79 5.01
N ARG A 340 -25.96 38.38 6.21
CA ARG A 340 -25.15 37.80 7.29
C ARG A 340 -25.69 36.45 7.77
N ALA A 341 -27.02 36.30 7.90
CA ALA A 341 -27.65 35.03 8.26
C ALA A 341 -27.41 33.96 7.20
N ALA A 342 -27.50 34.31 5.91
CA ALA A 342 -27.19 33.43 4.78
C ALA A 342 -25.72 33.01 4.72
N ALA A 343 -24.80 33.91 5.06
CA ALA A 343 -23.37 33.59 5.14
C ALA A 343 -23.07 32.61 6.29
N LEU A 344 -23.67 32.83 7.47
CA LEU A 344 -23.48 31.97 8.64
C LEU A 344 -24.02 30.55 8.41
N THR A 345 -25.21 30.41 7.81
CA THR A 345 -25.78 29.10 7.45
C THR A 345 -24.90 28.35 6.46
N SER A 346 -24.39 29.04 5.44
CA SER A 346 -23.48 28.46 4.45
C SER A 346 -22.19 27.93 5.11
N GLN A 347 -21.62 28.68 6.05
CA GLN A 347 -20.40 28.28 6.79
C GLN A 347 -20.63 27.06 7.70
N LEU A 348 -21.79 26.98 8.38
CA LEU A 348 -22.14 25.83 9.22
C LEU A 348 -22.37 24.55 8.41
N LEU A 349 -23.02 24.68 7.26
CA LEU A 349 -23.25 23.56 6.34
C LEU A 349 -21.93 23.08 5.71
N ALA A 350 -21.00 23.99 5.38
CA ALA A 350 -19.67 23.64 4.90
C ALA A 350 -18.86 22.83 5.94
N PHE A 351 -18.98 23.15 7.22
CA PHE A 351 -18.33 22.40 8.31
C PHE A 351 -18.95 21.02 8.58
N SER A 352 -20.27 20.91 8.41
CA SER A 352 -21.01 19.65 8.63
C SER A 352 -20.68 18.58 7.57
N ARG A 353 -20.45 18.99 6.32
CA ARG A 353 -20.32 18.08 5.17
C ARG A 353 -19.01 17.28 5.16
N ARG A 354 -19.14 15.98 4.86
CA ARG A 354 -18.12 15.17 4.17
C ARG A 354 -18.50 15.18 2.70
N GLN A 355 -18.08 16.19 1.93
CA GLN A 355 -18.22 16.12 0.49
C GLN A 355 -17.00 15.34 -0.06
N PRO A 356 -17.21 14.21 -0.76
CA PRO A 356 -16.14 13.68 -1.60
C PRO A 356 -15.83 14.75 -2.66
N LEU A 357 -14.54 15.08 -2.84
CA LEU A 357 -14.09 16.02 -3.87
C LEU A 357 -14.65 15.61 -5.23
N ARG A 358 -15.04 16.60 -6.03
CA ARG A 358 -15.42 16.43 -7.44
C ARG A 358 -14.31 16.98 -8.31
N PRO A 359 -13.24 16.22 -8.55
CA PRO A 359 -12.12 16.71 -9.34
C PRO A 359 -12.55 16.98 -10.79
N GLU A 360 -12.34 18.21 -11.22
CA GLU A 360 -12.56 18.69 -12.59
C GLU A 360 -11.24 19.23 -13.14
N VAL A 361 -11.07 19.12 -14.46
CA VAL A 361 -9.90 19.65 -15.16
C VAL A 361 -10.15 21.11 -15.53
N PHE A 362 -9.39 22.03 -14.95
CA PHE A 362 -9.50 23.46 -15.25
C PHE A 362 -8.15 24.18 -15.22
N ASP A 363 -8.08 25.34 -15.87
CA ASP A 363 -6.93 26.23 -15.83
C ASP A 363 -7.05 27.20 -14.65
N VAL A 364 -6.11 27.13 -13.71
CA VAL A 364 -6.05 28.00 -12.51
C VAL A 364 -5.91 29.46 -12.91
N SER A 365 -5.08 29.80 -13.90
CA SER A 365 -4.84 31.17 -14.33
C SER A 365 -6.11 31.79 -14.92
N ALA A 366 -6.81 31.05 -15.79
CA ALA A 366 -8.08 31.49 -16.36
C ALA A 366 -9.18 31.64 -15.28
N ARG A 367 -9.24 30.68 -14.34
CA ARG A 367 -10.20 30.69 -13.23
C ARG A 367 -10.03 31.89 -12.31
N VAL A 368 -8.80 32.26 -11.96
CA VAL A 368 -8.50 33.45 -11.15
C VAL A 368 -8.96 34.73 -11.86
N LEU A 369 -8.75 34.81 -13.18
CA LEU A 369 -9.24 35.94 -13.99
C LEU A 369 -10.77 36.00 -14.05
N GLU A 370 -11.45 34.86 -14.22
CA GLU A 370 -12.92 34.78 -14.18
C GLU A 370 -13.50 35.22 -12.82
N MET A 371 -12.79 34.95 -11.73
CA MET A 371 -13.19 35.36 -10.38
C MET A 371 -12.90 36.83 -10.05
N ARG A 372 -12.21 37.58 -10.92
CA ARG A 372 -11.82 38.98 -10.67
C ARG A 372 -12.97 39.86 -10.16
N PRO A 373 -14.20 39.85 -10.73
CA PRO A 373 -15.29 40.68 -10.23
C PRO A 373 -15.71 40.32 -8.79
N LEU A 374 -15.67 39.04 -8.42
CA LEU A 374 -15.98 38.59 -7.06
C LEU A 374 -14.87 38.98 -6.08
N ILE A 375 -13.61 38.88 -6.50
CA ILE A 375 -12.45 39.31 -5.71
C ILE A 375 -12.54 40.81 -5.43
N GLU A 376 -12.78 41.62 -6.47
CA GLU A 376 -12.99 43.07 -6.39
C GLU A 376 -14.09 43.45 -5.41
N THR A 377 -15.24 42.77 -5.50
CA THR A 377 -16.38 43.01 -4.60
C THR A 377 -16.05 42.59 -3.16
N SER A 378 -15.26 41.53 -2.98
CA SER A 378 -14.94 40.98 -1.65
C SER A 378 -13.91 41.81 -0.88
N VAL A 379 -12.94 42.43 -1.56
CA VAL A 379 -11.90 43.24 -0.92
C VAL A 379 -12.30 44.70 -0.72
N GLY A 380 -13.13 45.26 -1.60
CA GLY A 380 -13.56 46.65 -1.55
C GLY A 380 -12.58 47.63 -2.22
N SER A 381 -13.00 48.89 -2.37
CA SER A 381 -12.32 49.91 -3.19
C SER A 381 -11.00 50.45 -2.63
N SER A 382 -10.68 50.15 -1.36
CA SER A 382 -9.45 50.62 -0.70
C SER A 382 -8.21 49.76 -1.00
N ILE A 383 -8.37 48.60 -1.65
CA ILE A 383 -7.29 47.66 -1.95
C ILE A 383 -7.09 47.59 -3.46
N VAL A 384 -5.86 47.82 -3.92
CA VAL A 384 -5.46 47.66 -5.32
C VAL A 384 -5.20 46.18 -5.59
N ILE A 385 -5.85 45.63 -6.62
CA ILE A 385 -5.69 44.22 -6.99
C ILE A 385 -4.79 44.11 -8.22
N ALA A 386 -3.65 43.44 -8.04
CA ALA A 386 -2.76 43.06 -9.13
C ALA A 386 -2.93 41.56 -9.41
N ILE A 387 -3.31 41.21 -10.63
CA ILE A 387 -3.36 39.80 -11.08
C ILE A 387 -2.27 39.65 -12.13
N GLU A 388 -1.32 38.78 -11.85
CA GLU A 388 -0.21 38.42 -12.72
C GLU A 388 -0.51 37.05 -13.34
N PRO A 389 -1.08 36.99 -14.56
CA PRO A 389 -1.45 35.73 -15.17
C PRO A 389 -0.18 34.95 -15.54
N GLY A 390 -0.06 33.72 -15.03
CA GLY A 390 0.96 32.76 -15.46
C GLY A 390 0.61 32.05 -16.77
N GLU A 391 1.49 31.15 -17.20
CA GLU A 391 1.20 30.17 -18.26
C GLU A 391 0.00 29.27 -17.89
N ALA A 392 -0.55 28.56 -18.90
CA ALA A 392 -1.69 27.67 -18.72
C ALA A 392 -1.40 26.62 -17.63
N ALA A 393 -2.19 26.67 -16.56
CA ALA A 393 -1.93 25.97 -15.31
C ALA A 393 -3.03 24.95 -15.04
N ILE A 394 -2.99 23.86 -15.80
CA ILE A 394 -4.04 22.83 -15.79
C ILE A 394 -3.90 21.95 -14.53
N VAL A 395 -4.97 21.89 -13.74
CA VAL A 395 -5.08 21.05 -12.54
C VAL A 395 -6.30 20.15 -12.65
N ASN A 396 -6.30 19.04 -11.89
CA ASN A 396 -7.46 18.19 -11.70
C ASN A 396 -7.89 18.25 -10.23
N ALA A 397 -8.79 19.18 -9.91
CA ALA A 397 -9.19 19.48 -8.53
C ALA A 397 -10.67 19.91 -8.46
N ASP A 398 -11.24 19.91 -7.26
CA ASP A 398 -12.62 20.41 -7.09
C ASP A 398 -12.65 21.93 -7.27
N ARG A 399 -13.30 22.36 -8.36
CA ARG A 399 -13.38 23.77 -8.76
C ARG A 399 -14.06 24.62 -7.70
N ASN A 400 -15.16 24.17 -7.11
CA ASN A 400 -15.89 24.95 -6.11
C ASN A 400 -15.08 25.12 -4.82
N GLN A 401 -14.35 24.06 -4.42
CA GLN A 401 -13.44 24.14 -3.27
C GLN A 401 -12.23 25.04 -3.56
N PHE A 402 -11.73 25.04 -4.79
CA PHE A 402 -10.70 26.00 -5.23
C PHE A 402 -11.17 27.44 -5.11
N GLU A 403 -12.35 27.76 -5.67
CA GLU A 403 -12.93 29.12 -5.63
C GLU A 403 -13.16 29.56 -4.17
N THR A 404 -13.64 28.65 -3.32
CA THR A 404 -13.84 28.89 -1.88
C THR A 404 -12.51 29.14 -1.15
N ALA A 405 -11.48 28.32 -1.43
CA ALA A 405 -10.15 28.49 -0.85
C ALA A 405 -9.53 29.83 -1.25
N LEU A 406 -9.66 30.22 -2.51
CA LEU A 406 -9.18 31.51 -3.00
C LEU A 406 -9.87 32.69 -2.30
N LEU A 407 -11.21 32.66 -2.20
CA LEU A 407 -11.96 33.70 -1.51
C LEU A 407 -11.56 33.80 -0.02
N ASN A 408 -11.32 32.68 0.65
CA ASN A 408 -10.83 32.68 2.03
C ASN A 408 -9.47 33.38 2.17
N LEU A 409 -8.54 33.17 1.23
CA LEU A 409 -7.25 33.87 1.22
C LEU A 409 -7.40 35.37 0.94
N VAL A 410 -8.24 35.72 -0.04
CA VAL A 410 -8.54 37.12 -0.41
C VAL A 410 -9.18 37.89 0.76
N ILE A 411 -10.14 37.28 1.46
CA ILE A 411 -10.81 37.89 2.62
C ILE A 411 -9.81 38.07 3.78
N ASN A 412 -8.93 37.10 4.01
CA ASN A 412 -7.89 37.22 5.03
C ASN A 412 -6.89 38.34 4.71
N ALA A 413 -6.50 38.47 3.45
CA ALA A 413 -5.67 39.57 2.97
C ALA A 413 -6.34 40.94 3.19
N ARG A 414 -7.62 41.08 2.83
CA ARG A 414 -8.40 42.30 3.10
C ARG A 414 -8.39 42.65 4.58
N ASP A 415 -8.70 41.68 5.43
CA ASP A 415 -8.80 41.93 6.88
C ASP A 415 -7.44 42.28 7.51
N ALA A 416 -6.33 41.90 6.86
CA ALA A 416 -4.97 42.31 7.22
C ALA A 416 -4.61 43.73 6.73
N MET A 417 -5.41 44.33 5.84
CA MET A 417 -5.20 45.65 5.22
C MET A 417 -6.36 46.64 5.50
N PRO A 418 -6.69 46.94 6.77
CA PRO A 418 -7.83 47.80 7.11
C PRO A 418 -7.69 49.25 6.61
N ALA A 419 -6.47 49.72 6.34
CA ALA A 419 -6.17 51.06 5.80
C ALA A 419 -6.06 51.08 4.27
N GLY A 420 -6.36 49.97 3.59
CA GLY A 420 -6.05 49.77 2.17
C GLY A 420 -4.65 49.18 1.97
N GLY A 421 -4.34 48.82 0.72
CA GLY A 421 -3.09 48.13 0.39
C GLY A 421 -3.10 47.55 -1.02
N THR A 422 -2.25 46.55 -1.25
CA THR A 422 -2.13 45.86 -2.53
C THR A 422 -2.24 44.36 -2.31
N LEU A 423 -3.20 43.75 -3.00
CA LEU A 423 -3.37 42.31 -3.09
C LEU A 423 -2.85 41.83 -4.44
N THR A 424 -1.85 40.95 -4.43
CA THR A 424 -1.23 40.39 -5.64
C THR A 424 -1.57 38.91 -5.74
N LEU A 425 -2.09 38.48 -6.89
CA LEU A 425 -2.35 37.08 -7.23
C LEU A 425 -1.48 36.69 -8.41
N ALA A 426 -0.62 35.68 -8.24
CA ALA A 426 0.27 35.18 -9.28
C ALA A 426 0.17 33.66 -9.39
N SER A 427 0.12 33.14 -10.61
CA SER A 427 0.16 31.70 -10.88
C SER A 427 1.43 31.33 -11.64
N ALA A 428 2.02 30.17 -11.34
CA ALA A 428 3.17 29.64 -12.06
C ALA A 428 3.20 28.10 -12.02
N THR A 429 3.84 27.46 -13.00
CA THR A 429 4.16 26.03 -12.92
C THR A 429 5.56 25.87 -12.31
N VAL A 430 5.71 24.91 -11.39
CA VAL A 430 6.96 24.60 -10.70
C VAL A 430 7.28 23.10 -10.76
N ASP A 431 8.56 22.74 -10.83
CA ASP A 431 9.02 21.34 -11.00
C ASP A 431 9.20 20.56 -9.67
N GLY A 432 8.57 21.04 -8.60
CA GLY A 432 8.51 20.32 -7.34
C GLY A 432 7.75 21.07 -6.26
N LEU A 433 7.36 20.34 -5.22
CA LEU A 433 6.90 20.90 -3.95
C LEU A 433 8.12 21.23 -3.10
N PRO A 434 8.28 22.47 -2.60
CA PRO A 434 9.31 22.78 -1.62
C PRO A 434 9.07 22.02 -0.31
N ALA A 435 10.09 22.00 0.56
CA ALA A 435 9.95 21.42 1.89
C ALA A 435 9.03 22.29 2.75
N VAL A 436 7.73 22.00 2.73
CA VAL A 436 6.71 22.73 3.50
C VAL A 436 6.51 22.04 4.84
N ARG A 437 6.69 22.77 5.94
CA ARG A 437 6.25 22.37 7.31
C ARG A 437 6.63 20.92 7.70
N GLY A 438 7.90 20.55 7.49
CA GLY A 438 8.44 19.25 7.90
C GLY A 438 8.12 18.08 6.96
N HIS A 439 7.42 18.32 5.85
CA HIS A 439 7.27 17.35 4.78
C HIS A 439 8.46 17.51 3.81
N GLY A 440 9.05 16.38 3.41
CA GLY A 440 10.19 16.38 2.48
C GLY A 440 9.79 16.93 1.10
N PRO A 441 10.73 17.52 0.34
CA PRO A 441 10.45 18.00 -1.00
C PRO A 441 9.95 16.85 -1.88
N ALA A 442 8.90 17.09 -2.66
CA ALA A 442 8.37 16.10 -3.59
C ALA A 442 8.68 16.49 -5.03
N SER A 443 9.20 15.54 -5.81
CA SER A 443 9.46 15.71 -7.24
C SER A 443 8.18 15.52 -8.04
N GLY A 444 7.89 16.43 -8.96
CA GLY A 444 6.68 16.43 -9.79
C GLY A 444 6.31 17.84 -10.25
N ARG A 445 5.54 17.98 -11.34
CA ARG A 445 5.06 19.29 -11.77
C ARG A 445 3.85 19.71 -10.93
N PHE A 446 3.90 20.91 -10.37
CA PHE A 446 2.82 21.53 -9.61
C PHE A 446 2.46 22.89 -10.20
N VAL A 447 1.22 23.31 -9.99
CA VAL A 447 0.76 24.67 -10.17
C VAL A 447 0.84 25.37 -8.82
N ALA A 448 1.59 26.46 -8.74
CA ALA A 448 1.68 27.33 -7.58
C ALA A 448 0.82 28.58 -7.78
N LEU A 449 -0.20 28.77 -6.94
CA LEU A 449 -0.99 29.99 -6.85
C LEU A 449 -0.58 30.77 -5.61
N ARG A 450 0.10 31.90 -5.81
CA ARG A 450 0.56 32.79 -4.74
C ARG A 450 -0.43 33.95 -4.57
N VAL A 451 -0.93 34.12 -3.34
CA VAL A 451 -1.79 35.23 -2.93
C VAL A 451 -1.04 36.04 -1.87
N SER A 452 -0.64 37.26 -2.22
CA SER A 452 0.21 38.12 -1.39
C SER A 452 -0.49 39.43 -1.03
N ASP A 453 -0.48 39.79 0.24
CA ASP A 453 -0.88 41.09 0.75
C ASP A 453 0.31 41.86 1.33
N ASN A 454 0.19 43.18 1.41
CA ASN A 454 1.11 44.06 2.12
C ASN A 454 0.50 44.59 3.44
N GLY A 455 -0.30 43.74 4.10
CA GLY A 455 -0.99 44.07 5.34
C GLY A 455 -0.13 43.93 6.59
N SER A 456 -0.78 43.71 7.74
CA SER A 456 -0.12 43.67 9.05
C SER A 456 0.88 42.53 9.24
N GLY A 457 0.84 41.49 8.40
CA GLY A 457 1.59 40.25 8.59
C GLY A 457 1.11 39.42 9.80
N ILE A 458 1.74 38.26 9.99
CA ILE A 458 1.44 37.27 11.03
C ILE A 458 2.66 37.14 11.95
N ALA A 459 2.43 37.20 13.27
CA ALA A 459 3.50 37.03 14.26
C ALA A 459 4.05 35.58 14.27
N PRO A 460 5.36 35.36 14.52
CA PRO A 460 5.96 34.02 14.52
C PRO A 460 5.28 33.02 15.46
N ASP A 461 4.82 33.47 16.63
CA ASP A 461 4.13 32.61 17.60
C ASP A 461 2.75 32.16 17.12
N THR A 462 2.08 33.01 16.34
CA THR A 462 0.77 32.73 15.73
C THR A 462 0.89 31.77 14.56
N MET A 463 2.01 31.81 13.81
CA MET A 463 2.25 31.05 12.58
C MET A 463 2.06 29.53 12.73
N LYS A 464 2.33 29.00 13.92
CA LYS A 464 2.20 27.57 14.24
C LYS A 464 0.75 27.09 14.20
N ASN A 465 -0.19 27.97 14.55
CA ASN A 465 -1.58 27.58 14.82
C ASN A 465 -2.56 28.08 13.74
N ILE A 466 -2.11 28.85 12.73
CA ILE A 466 -3.02 29.50 11.77
C ILE A 466 -3.90 28.54 10.94
N PHE A 467 -3.51 27.26 10.85
CA PHE A 467 -4.28 26.23 10.16
C PHE A 467 -5.07 25.33 11.12
N GLU A 468 -4.93 25.52 12.44
CA GLU A 468 -5.75 24.84 13.42
C GLU A 468 -7.21 25.31 13.28
N PRO A 469 -8.18 24.38 13.21
CA PRO A 469 -9.58 24.76 13.17
C PRO A 469 -9.95 25.65 14.36
N PHE A 470 -10.72 26.71 14.08
CA PHE A 470 -11.20 27.71 15.05
C PHE A 470 -10.13 28.64 15.63
N PHE A 471 -8.88 28.53 15.20
CA PHE A 471 -7.86 29.49 15.59
C PHE A 471 -8.09 30.83 14.87
N THR A 472 -8.23 31.91 15.64
CA THR A 472 -8.41 33.27 15.12
C THR A 472 -7.75 34.29 16.04
N THR A 473 -7.09 35.28 15.45
CA THR A 473 -6.57 36.46 16.16
C THR A 473 -7.55 37.64 16.12
N LYS A 474 -8.68 37.49 15.42
CA LYS A 474 -9.72 38.53 15.28
C LYS A 474 -10.63 38.54 16.53
N PRO A 475 -11.22 39.68 16.90
CA PRO A 475 -12.18 39.78 18.01
C PRO A 475 -13.36 38.81 17.83
N MET A 476 -14.00 38.40 18.94
CA MET A 476 -15.24 37.63 18.91
C MET A 476 -16.22 38.30 17.94
N ASN A 477 -16.76 37.51 17.00
CA ASN A 477 -17.70 37.89 15.92
C ASN A 477 -17.09 38.43 14.60
N LYS A 478 -15.75 38.44 14.44
CA LYS A 478 -15.10 38.86 13.18
C LYS A 478 -14.25 37.79 12.49
N GLY A 479 -14.14 36.59 13.06
CA GLY A 479 -13.42 35.48 12.45
C GLY A 479 -13.85 34.14 13.00
N THR A 480 -14.24 33.22 12.12
CA THR A 480 -14.64 31.85 12.49
C THR A 480 -13.45 30.94 12.78
N GLY A 481 -12.23 31.36 12.40
CA GLY A 481 -11.02 30.54 12.48
C GLY A 481 -11.05 29.29 11.58
N LEU A 482 -12.01 29.20 10.65
CA LEU A 482 -12.16 28.03 9.77
C LEU A 482 -11.57 28.23 8.37
N GLY A 483 -11.45 29.47 7.89
CA GLY A 483 -11.05 29.77 6.52
C GLY A 483 -9.70 29.15 6.12
N LEU A 484 -8.64 29.36 6.90
CA LEU A 484 -7.33 28.80 6.59
C LEU A 484 -7.30 27.27 6.75
N SER A 485 -8.01 26.71 7.74
CA SER A 485 -8.12 25.25 7.89
C SER A 485 -8.80 24.59 6.68
N GLN A 486 -9.76 25.27 6.05
CA GLN A 486 -10.38 24.81 4.80
C GLN A 486 -9.43 24.90 3.61
N VAL A 487 -8.65 25.98 3.49
CA VAL A 487 -7.65 26.14 2.42
C VAL A 487 -6.61 25.01 2.49
N HIS A 488 -6.11 24.69 3.68
CA HIS A 488 -5.17 23.58 3.88
C HIS A 488 -5.83 22.21 3.63
N GLY A 489 -7.07 22.02 4.09
CA GLY A 489 -7.83 20.80 3.83
C GLY A 489 -8.03 20.55 2.33
N PHE A 490 -8.44 21.57 1.58
CA PHE A 490 -8.59 21.51 0.12
C PHE A 490 -7.28 21.14 -0.58
N ALA A 491 -6.18 21.82 -0.24
CA ALA A 491 -4.88 21.56 -0.86
C ALA A 491 -4.45 20.10 -0.64
N LYS A 492 -4.50 19.62 0.61
CA LYS A 492 -4.11 18.24 0.95
C LYS A 492 -5.01 17.20 0.28
N GLN A 493 -6.33 17.41 0.27
CA GLN A 493 -7.26 16.47 -0.38
C GLN A 493 -7.09 16.45 -1.91
N SER A 494 -6.63 17.56 -2.51
CA SER A 494 -6.32 17.65 -3.94
C SER A 494 -4.92 17.13 -4.30
N GLY A 495 -4.20 16.51 -3.36
CA GLY A 495 -2.84 15.99 -3.57
C GLY A 495 -1.74 17.06 -3.58
N GLY A 496 -2.05 18.27 -3.11
CA GLY A 496 -1.18 19.43 -3.05
C GLY A 496 -0.81 19.84 -1.62
N ASP A 497 -0.36 21.09 -1.45
CA ASP A 497 0.00 21.66 -0.15
C ASP A 497 -0.17 23.19 -0.10
N VAL A 498 -0.09 23.79 1.10
CA VAL A 498 -0.14 25.25 1.29
C VAL A 498 1.08 25.71 2.07
N ASP A 499 1.83 26.63 1.48
CA ASP A 499 2.94 27.32 2.14
C ASP A 499 2.55 28.75 2.52
N VAL A 500 3.25 29.30 3.51
CA VAL A 500 3.00 30.64 4.03
C VAL A 500 4.31 31.34 4.39
N GLU A 501 4.50 32.51 3.83
CA GLU A 501 5.57 33.44 4.15
C GLU A 501 4.95 34.70 4.73
N SER A 502 5.37 35.14 5.91
CA SER A 502 4.80 36.34 6.53
C SER A 502 5.81 37.06 7.39
N GLN A 503 5.77 38.39 7.35
CA GLN A 503 6.57 39.25 8.22
C GLN A 503 5.69 40.39 8.75
N VAL A 504 5.72 40.55 10.08
CA VAL A 504 4.94 41.58 10.78
C VAL A 504 5.29 42.96 10.23
N GLY A 505 4.26 43.71 9.83
CA GLY A 505 4.37 45.06 9.26
C GLY A 505 4.79 45.11 7.79
N ILE A 506 5.05 43.97 7.14
CA ILE A 506 5.36 43.90 5.70
C ILE A 506 4.22 43.26 4.92
N GLY A 507 3.66 42.14 5.41
CA GLY A 507 2.56 41.44 4.75
C GLY A 507 2.64 39.92 4.85
N THR A 508 1.74 39.25 4.15
CA THR A 508 1.65 37.79 4.10
C THR A 508 1.51 37.30 2.67
N ALA A 509 2.17 36.20 2.33
CA ALA A 509 2.02 35.48 1.09
C ALA A 509 1.67 34.01 1.37
N PHE A 510 0.49 33.58 0.90
CA PHE A 510 0.11 32.17 0.88
C PHE A 510 0.37 31.61 -0.51
N THR A 511 1.02 30.44 -0.58
CA THR A 511 1.24 29.74 -1.86
C THR A 511 0.54 28.39 -1.82
N LEU A 512 -0.50 28.24 -2.63
CA LEU A 512 -1.24 27.01 -2.81
C LEU A 512 -0.61 26.20 -3.96
N TYR A 513 -0.15 25.00 -3.66
CA TYR A 513 0.40 24.06 -4.64
C TYR A 513 -0.63 23.01 -4.98
N LEU A 514 -0.90 22.79 -6.28
CA LEU A 514 -1.81 21.77 -6.80
C LEU A 514 -1.09 20.90 -7.85
N PRO A 515 -1.33 19.58 -7.92
CA PRO A 515 -0.70 18.73 -8.93
C PRO A 515 -1.05 19.17 -10.36
N PHE A 516 -0.03 19.27 -11.22
CA PHE A 516 -0.22 19.60 -12.63
C PHE A 516 -0.82 18.40 -13.39
N ALA A 517 -1.93 18.62 -14.11
CA ALA A 517 -2.60 17.59 -14.88
C ALA A 517 -2.17 17.65 -16.36
N ALA A 518 -1.12 16.89 -16.71
CA ALA A 518 -0.61 16.83 -18.08
C ALA A 518 -1.55 16.07 -19.03
N GLY A 519 -1.91 16.69 -20.16
CA GLY A 519 -2.57 16.02 -21.29
C GLY A 519 -4.10 15.89 -21.23
N MET A 520 -4.78 16.59 -20.32
CA MET A 520 -6.24 16.63 -20.27
C MET A 520 -6.80 17.88 -20.98
N GLN A 521 -7.76 17.69 -21.88
CA GLN A 521 -8.39 18.78 -22.64
C GLN A 521 -9.33 19.60 -21.74
N LEU A 522 -9.26 20.93 -21.87
CA LEU A 522 -10.18 21.88 -21.25
C LEU A 522 -11.61 21.64 -21.76
N VAL A 523 -12.55 21.42 -20.85
CA VAL A 523 -13.98 21.45 -21.17
C VAL A 523 -14.41 22.93 -21.20
N HIS A 524 -14.47 23.53 -22.38
CA HIS A 524 -14.96 24.90 -22.54
C HIS A 524 -16.50 24.91 -22.48
N ALA A 525 -17.07 25.46 -21.40
CA ALA A 525 -18.44 25.95 -21.38
C ALA A 525 -18.43 27.44 -21.78
N VAL A 526 -18.86 27.74 -23.00
CA VAL A 526 -19.07 29.11 -23.48
C VAL A 526 -20.34 29.65 -22.85
N SER A 527 -20.27 30.82 -22.21
CA SER A 527 -21.46 31.58 -21.80
C SER A 527 -21.24 33.06 -22.05
N ASP A 528 -21.61 33.50 -23.25
CA ASP A 528 -21.92 34.90 -23.53
C ASP A 528 -23.38 35.15 -23.13
N ILE A 529 -23.62 36.15 -22.26
CA ILE A 529 -24.96 36.67 -22.00
C ILE A 529 -25.09 38.02 -22.71
N PRO A 530 -25.95 38.14 -23.75
CA PRO A 530 -26.28 39.44 -24.33
C PRO A 530 -27.25 40.21 -23.43
N LYS A 531 -26.99 41.51 -23.23
CA LYS A 531 -27.96 42.46 -22.64
C LYS A 531 -29.11 42.70 -23.64
N HIS A 532 -30.33 42.25 -23.33
CA HIS A 532 -31.55 42.64 -24.05
C HIS A 532 -32.69 43.07 -23.11
N ALA A 533 -33.57 43.92 -23.65
CA ALA A 533 -34.60 44.68 -22.96
C ALA A 533 -35.76 43.83 -22.40
N ALA A 534 -36.45 44.37 -21.39
CA ALA A 534 -37.54 43.73 -20.65
C ALA A 534 -38.67 43.19 -21.55
N VAL A 535 -38.77 41.86 -21.66
CA VAL A 535 -39.90 41.14 -22.26
C VAL A 535 -40.73 40.54 -21.14
N THR A 536 -42.05 40.74 -21.18
CA THR A 536 -42.99 40.07 -20.26
C THR A 536 -43.13 38.59 -20.67
N ARG A 537 -42.69 37.67 -19.81
CA ARG A 537 -42.83 36.21 -19.98
C ARG A 537 -43.97 35.66 -19.11
N ARG A 538 -44.56 34.56 -19.57
CA ARG A 538 -45.52 33.74 -18.81
C ARG A 538 -44.76 32.61 -18.13
N ILE A 539 -44.62 32.69 -16.83
CA ILE A 539 -43.75 31.83 -16.03
C ILE A 539 -44.59 30.81 -15.28
N LEU A 540 -44.23 29.53 -15.35
CA LEU A 540 -44.72 28.50 -14.44
C LEU A 540 -43.74 28.36 -13.28
N LEU A 541 -44.18 28.68 -12.06
CA LEU A 541 -43.44 28.49 -10.83
C LEU A 541 -43.91 27.19 -10.14
N VAL A 542 -42.99 26.31 -9.81
CA VAL A 542 -43.25 25.05 -9.10
C VAL A 542 -42.49 25.08 -7.77
N GLU A 543 -43.22 25.25 -6.68
CA GLU A 543 -42.68 25.41 -5.32
C GLU A 543 -43.69 24.84 -4.33
N ASP A 544 -43.27 23.86 -3.54
CA ASP A 544 -44.11 23.16 -2.55
C ASP A 544 -44.32 24.00 -1.28
N ASN A 545 -43.35 24.84 -0.92
CA ASN A 545 -43.44 25.71 0.24
C ASN A 545 -44.29 26.95 -0.05
N GLU A 546 -45.45 27.06 0.61
CA GLU A 546 -46.43 28.12 0.39
C GLU A 546 -45.85 29.53 0.57
N ALA A 547 -45.06 29.76 1.62
CA ALA A 547 -44.50 31.08 1.92
C ALA A 547 -43.44 31.49 0.90
N VAL A 548 -42.58 30.55 0.50
CA VAL A 548 -41.54 30.78 -0.50
C VAL A 548 -42.15 30.99 -1.89
N GLY A 549 -43.17 30.20 -2.24
CA GLY A 549 -43.87 30.29 -3.53
C GLY A 549 -44.63 31.60 -3.67
N GLN A 550 -45.32 32.03 -2.61
CA GLN A 550 -46.01 33.31 -2.60
C GLN A 550 -45.04 34.50 -2.72
N PHE A 551 -43.90 34.45 -2.03
CA PHE A 551 -42.86 35.48 -2.15
C PHE A 551 -42.27 35.54 -3.57
N ALA A 552 -41.84 34.40 -4.11
CA ALA A 552 -41.25 34.32 -5.44
C ALA A 552 -42.23 34.77 -6.54
N ARG A 553 -43.51 34.39 -6.41
CA ARG A 553 -44.59 34.85 -7.28
C ARG A 553 -44.73 36.37 -7.25
N SER A 554 -44.84 36.96 -6.06
CA SER A 554 -44.98 38.42 -5.90
C SER A 554 -43.80 39.16 -6.54
N LEU A 555 -42.58 38.66 -6.33
CA LEU A 555 -41.36 39.26 -6.86
C LEU A 555 -41.30 39.20 -8.40
N LEU A 556 -41.70 38.09 -8.99
CA LEU A 556 -41.79 37.94 -10.45
C LEU A 556 -42.90 38.80 -11.06
N GLU A 557 -44.06 38.92 -10.41
CA GLU A 557 -45.15 39.80 -10.83
C GLU A 557 -44.74 41.29 -10.76
N GLU A 558 -44.02 41.71 -9.70
CA GLU A 558 -43.43 43.06 -9.58
C GLU A 558 -42.38 43.34 -10.68
N LEU A 559 -41.67 42.32 -11.16
CA LEU A 559 -40.76 42.39 -12.30
C LEU A 559 -41.48 42.33 -13.67
N GLY A 560 -42.82 42.47 -13.67
CA GLY A 560 -43.63 42.59 -14.88
C GLY A 560 -43.87 41.28 -15.63
N GLN A 561 -43.75 40.14 -14.93
CA GLN A 561 -43.98 38.79 -15.48
C GLN A 561 -45.40 38.31 -15.15
N ILE A 562 -45.92 37.36 -15.95
CA ILE A 562 -47.22 36.73 -15.69
C ILE A 562 -46.94 35.35 -15.07
N VAL A 563 -47.26 35.15 -13.79
CA VAL A 563 -46.85 33.92 -13.07
C VAL A 563 -48.05 33.02 -12.81
N THR A 564 -47.91 31.74 -13.17
CA THR A 564 -48.80 30.66 -12.72
C THR A 564 -48.02 29.81 -11.73
N TRP A 565 -48.52 29.65 -10.50
CA TRP A 565 -47.85 28.90 -9.45
C TRP A 565 -48.61 27.59 -9.15
N VAL A 566 -47.85 26.50 -9.02
CA VAL A 566 -48.32 25.16 -8.62
C VAL A 566 -47.39 24.59 -7.54
N GLN A 567 -47.89 23.64 -6.75
CA GLN A 567 -47.19 23.12 -5.55
C GLN A 567 -46.50 21.78 -5.75
N SER A 568 -46.71 21.12 -6.90
CA SER A 568 -46.15 19.79 -7.16
C SER A 568 -45.70 19.64 -8.61
N GLY A 569 -44.75 18.72 -8.85
CA GLY A 569 -44.33 18.38 -10.20
C GLY A 569 -45.44 17.72 -11.03
N GLU A 570 -46.35 16.99 -10.38
CA GLU A 570 -47.54 16.40 -10.98
C GLU A 570 -48.49 17.48 -11.54
N ASP A 571 -48.78 18.51 -10.75
CA ASP A 571 -49.63 19.63 -11.18
C ASP A 571 -48.96 20.43 -12.31
N ALA A 572 -47.64 20.60 -12.26
CA ALA A 572 -46.87 21.24 -13.30
C ALA A 572 -47.00 20.50 -14.64
N LEU A 573 -46.84 19.16 -14.65
CA LEU A 573 -47.02 18.35 -15.85
C LEU A 573 -48.45 18.41 -16.38
N ALA A 574 -49.46 18.30 -15.50
CA ALA A 574 -50.86 18.39 -15.89
C ALA A 574 -51.22 19.75 -16.51
N LEU A 575 -50.60 20.83 -16.03
CA LEU A 575 -50.78 22.17 -16.58
C LEU A 575 -50.09 22.32 -17.95
N LEU A 576 -48.86 21.83 -18.09
CA LEU A 576 -48.13 21.85 -19.36
C LEU A 576 -48.83 21.00 -20.44
N GLU A 577 -49.41 19.85 -20.09
CA GLU A 577 -50.21 19.04 -21.03
C GLU A 577 -51.39 19.82 -21.62
N ARG A 578 -52.01 20.70 -20.82
CA ARG A 578 -53.18 21.49 -21.25
C ARG A 578 -52.81 22.80 -21.93
N ALA A 579 -51.66 23.40 -21.58
CA ALA A 579 -51.39 24.80 -21.89
C ALA A 579 -49.89 25.14 -22.07
N HIS A 580 -49.03 24.20 -22.47
CA HIS A 580 -47.59 24.48 -22.69
C HIS A 580 -47.31 25.65 -23.63
N GLU A 581 -48.12 25.87 -24.68
CA GLU A 581 -47.99 27.03 -25.59
C GLU A 581 -48.19 28.39 -24.89
N LYS A 582 -48.73 28.37 -23.67
CA LYS A 582 -48.97 29.55 -22.84
C LYS A 582 -47.89 29.80 -21.78
N ILE A 583 -46.86 28.95 -21.72
CA ILE A 583 -45.76 29.07 -20.78
C ILE A 583 -44.48 29.31 -21.57
N ASP A 584 -43.70 30.30 -21.14
CA ASP A 584 -42.46 30.72 -21.80
C ASP A 584 -41.22 30.29 -20.99
N LEU A 585 -41.37 29.98 -19.69
CA LEU A 585 -40.30 29.58 -18.78
C LEU A 585 -40.87 28.82 -17.57
N VAL A 586 -40.17 27.79 -17.10
CA VAL A 586 -40.50 27.06 -15.87
C VAL A 586 -39.41 27.28 -14.82
N PHE A 587 -39.79 27.74 -13.62
CA PHE A 587 -38.97 27.63 -12.42
C PHE A 587 -39.47 26.45 -11.58
N SER A 588 -38.58 25.57 -11.14
CA SER A 588 -38.95 24.43 -10.30
C SER A 588 -37.99 24.22 -9.15
N ASP A 589 -38.52 24.06 -7.94
CA ASP A 589 -37.72 23.61 -6.82
C ASP A 589 -37.19 22.19 -7.01
N VAL A 590 -35.95 21.95 -6.61
CA VAL A 590 -35.29 20.66 -6.80
C VAL A 590 -35.86 19.63 -5.84
N ILE A 591 -36.04 19.99 -4.58
CA ILE A 591 -36.57 19.10 -3.55
C ILE A 591 -38.04 19.40 -3.37
N MET A 592 -38.89 18.53 -3.91
CA MET A 592 -40.33 18.58 -3.70
C MET A 592 -40.86 17.15 -3.46
N PRO A 593 -41.95 16.98 -2.69
CA PRO A 593 -42.63 15.71 -2.54
C PRO A 593 -43.18 15.19 -3.88
N GLY A 594 -43.16 13.87 -4.09
CA GLY A 594 -43.64 13.25 -5.34
C GLY A 594 -42.59 13.34 -6.44
N ILE A 595 -42.95 13.93 -7.57
CA ILE A 595 -41.98 14.23 -8.64
C ILE A 595 -41.07 15.38 -8.19
N ASN A 596 -39.80 15.07 -7.96
CA ASN A 596 -38.78 16.09 -7.66
C ASN A 596 -38.51 16.98 -8.88
N GLY A 597 -37.93 18.16 -8.67
CA GLY A 597 -37.76 19.16 -9.73
C GLY A 597 -36.86 18.72 -10.87
N LEU A 598 -35.86 17.87 -10.58
CA LEU A 598 -34.99 17.34 -11.62
C LEU A 598 -35.74 16.35 -12.53
N ASP A 599 -36.47 15.40 -11.95
CA ASP A 599 -37.30 14.45 -12.69
C ASP A 599 -38.38 15.18 -13.49
N LEU A 600 -38.94 16.26 -12.94
CA LEU A 600 -39.84 17.15 -13.65
C LEU A 600 -39.14 17.78 -14.87
N ALA A 601 -37.97 18.38 -14.68
CA ALA A 601 -37.22 19.03 -15.74
C ALA A 601 -36.83 18.07 -16.87
N LEU A 602 -36.41 16.84 -16.52
CA LEU A 602 -36.11 15.78 -17.48
C LEU A 602 -37.36 15.42 -18.30
N ARG A 603 -38.51 15.22 -17.65
CA ARG A 603 -39.78 14.95 -18.34
C ARG A 603 -40.24 16.10 -19.23
N ILE A 604 -40.01 17.34 -18.80
CA ILE A 604 -40.30 18.53 -19.61
C ILE A 604 -39.41 18.54 -20.84
N ARG A 605 -38.10 18.29 -20.70
CA ARG A 605 -37.15 18.25 -21.82
C ARG A 605 -37.48 17.15 -22.83
N ASP A 606 -37.94 15.99 -22.36
CA ASP A 606 -38.33 14.88 -23.24
C ASP A 606 -39.61 15.16 -24.04
N ARG A 607 -40.59 15.85 -23.43
CA ARG A 607 -41.91 16.10 -24.05
C ARG A 607 -42.01 17.45 -24.78
N TRP A 608 -41.34 18.47 -24.26
CA TRP A 608 -41.29 19.84 -24.79
C TRP A 608 -39.84 20.33 -24.83
N PRO A 609 -39.02 19.87 -25.79
CA PRO A 609 -37.58 20.16 -25.83
C PRO A 609 -37.23 21.65 -25.92
N ALA A 610 -38.17 22.48 -26.40
CA ALA A 610 -37.99 23.93 -26.52
C ALA A 610 -38.37 24.72 -25.25
N MET A 611 -38.94 24.08 -24.22
CA MET A 611 -39.35 24.74 -22.98
C MET A 611 -38.14 25.01 -22.09
N PRO A 612 -37.81 26.26 -21.76
CA PRO A 612 -36.72 26.56 -20.83
C PRO A 612 -37.14 26.20 -19.41
N VAL A 613 -36.26 25.50 -18.70
CA VAL A 613 -36.45 25.12 -17.29
C VAL A 613 -35.27 25.62 -16.46
N VAL A 614 -35.56 26.34 -15.37
CA VAL A 614 -34.59 26.77 -14.36
C VAL A 614 -34.91 26.05 -13.07
N LEU A 615 -33.93 25.30 -12.57
CA LEU A 615 -34.03 24.63 -11.29
C LEU A 615 -33.69 25.61 -10.17
N THR A 616 -34.51 25.66 -9.13
CA THR A 616 -34.25 26.46 -7.94
C THR A 616 -33.75 25.55 -6.84
N THR A 617 -32.69 25.95 -6.14
CA THR A 617 -32.06 25.11 -5.13
C THR A 617 -31.86 25.89 -3.83
N GLY A 618 -32.24 25.26 -2.72
CA GLY A 618 -31.84 25.66 -1.38
C GLY A 618 -30.43 25.20 -1.05
N TYR A 619 -29.93 25.64 0.11
CA TYR A 619 -28.57 25.34 0.55
C TYR A 619 -28.27 23.84 0.73
N SER A 620 -29.28 22.96 0.76
CA SER A 620 -29.19 21.53 1.07
C SER A 620 -29.16 20.59 -0.13
N ASP A 621 -29.34 21.07 -1.36
CA ASP A 621 -29.86 20.19 -2.42
C ASP A 621 -28.74 19.63 -3.29
N ALA A 622 -28.03 18.66 -2.72
CA ALA A 622 -26.95 17.95 -3.40
C ALA A 622 -27.40 17.35 -4.74
N LEU A 623 -28.64 16.89 -4.88
CA LEU A 623 -29.15 16.24 -6.10
C LEU A 623 -29.04 17.13 -7.35
N ALA A 624 -29.14 18.46 -7.22
CA ALA A 624 -29.05 19.40 -8.33
C ALA A 624 -27.61 19.68 -8.77
N GLU A 625 -26.69 19.78 -7.81
CA GLU A 625 -25.26 20.07 -8.07
C GLU A 625 -24.47 18.78 -8.37
N GLN A 626 -25.06 17.60 -8.11
CA GLN A 626 -24.32 16.35 -8.15
C GLN A 626 -24.13 15.71 -9.56
N GLN A 627 -24.85 16.18 -10.57
CA GLN A 627 -24.84 15.64 -11.92
C GLN A 627 -24.93 16.82 -12.89
N ASP A 628 -24.19 16.80 -14.01
CA ASP A 628 -24.32 17.81 -15.06
C ASP A 628 -25.63 17.55 -15.82
N HIS A 629 -26.71 18.10 -15.30
CA HIS A 629 -28.08 17.83 -15.79
C HIS A 629 -28.42 18.66 -17.03
N GLY A 630 -27.59 19.64 -17.40
CA GLY A 630 -27.83 20.57 -18.50
C GLY A 630 -28.94 21.61 -18.24
N PHE A 631 -29.36 21.80 -16.99
CA PHE A 631 -30.35 22.83 -16.62
C PHE A 631 -29.71 23.97 -15.82
N PRO A 632 -30.07 25.25 -16.09
CA PRO A 632 -29.64 26.38 -15.28
C PRO A 632 -30.16 26.31 -13.84
N LEU A 633 -29.35 26.77 -12.88
CA LEU A 633 -29.65 26.76 -11.45
C LEU A 633 -29.80 28.19 -10.89
N LEU A 634 -30.85 28.41 -10.08
CA LEU A 634 -31.09 29.61 -9.30
C LEU A 634 -31.04 29.29 -7.80
N ARG A 635 -30.20 30.00 -7.03
CA ARG A 635 -30.07 29.76 -5.59
C ARG A 635 -31.12 30.52 -4.78
N LYS A 636 -31.67 29.85 -3.76
CA LYS A 636 -32.50 30.43 -2.70
C LYS A 636 -31.61 30.94 -1.55
N PRO A 637 -31.99 32.02 -0.83
CA PRO A 637 -33.23 32.78 -0.96
C PRO A 637 -33.27 33.60 -2.27
N TYR A 638 -34.46 33.75 -2.83
CA TYR A 638 -34.66 34.49 -4.08
C TYR A 638 -34.26 35.95 -3.92
N SER A 639 -33.48 36.46 -4.86
CA SER A 639 -33.12 37.87 -4.96
C SER A 639 -33.58 38.43 -6.30
N VAL A 640 -33.85 39.74 -6.34
CA VAL A 640 -34.23 40.46 -7.56
C VAL A 640 -33.20 40.24 -8.67
N SER A 641 -31.91 40.35 -8.34
CA SER A 641 -30.79 40.17 -9.27
C SER A 641 -30.71 38.73 -9.80
N GLY A 642 -30.95 37.74 -8.95
CA GLY A 642 -30.96 36.32 -9.32
C GLY A 642 -32.09 35.97 -10.30
N LEU A 643 -33.32 36.44 -10.03
CA LEU A 643 -34.46 36.19 -10.91
C LEU A 643 -34.33 36.94 -12.24
N THR A 644 -33.86 38.19 -12.21
CA THR A 644 -33.70 39.04 -13.41
C THR A 644 -32.78 38.38 -14.46
N LYS A 645 -31.76 37.64 -14.01
CA LYS A 645 -30.82 36.91 -14.87
C LYS A 645 -31.51 35.89 -15.81
N PHE A 646 -32.64 35.31 -15.39
CA PHE A 646 -33.31 34.21 -16.12
C PHE A 646 -34.59 34.63 -16.83
N ILE A 647 -35.14 35.80 -16.49
CA ILE A 647 -36.34 36.35 -17.12
C ILE A 647 -36.02 37.39 -18.21
N THR A 648 -34.77 37.85 -18.27
CA THR A 648 -34.20 38.56 -19.43
C THR A 648 -33.75 37.57 -20.49
#